data_AF-A0A316QJN3-F1
#
_entry.id   AF-A0A316QJN3-F1
#
_cell.length_a   1.000
_cell.length_b   1.000
_cell.length_c   1.000
_cell.angle_alpha   90.00
_cell.angle_beta   90.00
_cell.angle_gamma   90.00
#
_symmetry.space_group_name_H-M   'P 1'
#
loop_
_entity.id
_entity.type
_entity.pdbx_description
1 polymer ?
#
loop_
_entity_poly.entity_id
_entity_poly.type
_entity_poly.pdbx_seq_one_letter_code
_entity_poly.pdbx_strand_id
1 'polypeptide(L)'
;MVKEFMKRRGKILCLILSAALLLGMLPALPALAEENQAVLDVSQGRINVYADGYVIGNGAKVDYTGNYILTGSGNREVYFRSSAEGGADSYNVTVRNLNMNSATSCSALNISSGVTLNLTIEGDNSITADNHPGIQLYDGGNGVVNITLTDDSRLILDSNKSAVRSANINITLNVTNASGISGLSNLDNRSRQLKLGSGELHECECSDYTPSETLHTGICDICGETLENAHVYTYKRQDEQEHLKSCEICGYEKVLKHEMVWEPEGLEGHYGYCRFCNEYIDSAEHVWDEGTNIPGTDINVPAVKYVCTLCGLVRLDEDGAGAIELLLRDDYGDGWNGAKLIVYRDGVLIRELEMDYSYDEQTLFLPYSEEAGYAFIWIKGEYDYECGVTITLPGGEEPVYNRDDFDSLASGEILLKLNLADYALVEQALDEVPDNLEEYTFESAVALYETVNSVNWYMGKSQQEAVDGYAAAIKAALAALEPGDGTASGFIDIRNGDLYITSTGYRRGSQEDEIAYTGSYYLIGDTSQYKVLIESGSHEIIINGLNILRNEEDASPFAVSSGAEVKMSFIGDNRLIADYSFAGLNVPEGAKLNLIESSTGSLYVLGGDDAAGIGGNEDENAGVIIIDGGDITALSEGDGAGIGGGYRGGAGEIVINGGNIYAECLDNDGAGIGGGDRGQGGVITINGGVITALSLDDAGAGIGAGSDGYEDDYGYVDRIVINGGVITAGSDSGAAIGGGQDYGPCGEIIINGGIIIISSKHMNETLIGSPDYYEEREDNKVVINGGNIISDNYPLSEGVSPAPKNKNGQAVFVHEFIIDEEAADEIVIITLPDGSSRKERAYGVRVETFLPVASEAHDDISLSYESADYEAVKEALKKVPEDTSIYTEESVKALEQAIQNIDWDLDVRGQARVDEMARALEAAIANLEKIDHSGSTGDNGALLILILLSALGGAIVIAAASIKRKNSI
;
A
#
# COMPACT_ATOMS: atom_id res chain seq x y z
N MET A 1 -19.90 -73.28 -19.04
CA MET A 1 -21.12 -72.50 -19.30
C MET A 1 -20.76 -71.07 -18.96
N VAL A 2 -20.47 -70.18 -19.91
CA VAL A 2 -21.45 -69.67 -20.90
C VAL A 2 -22.64 -69.09 -20.13
N LYS A 3 -23.02 -67.83 -20.22
CA LYS A 3 -22.56 -66.66 -20.97
C LYS A 3 -23.44 -65.51 -20.44
N GLU A 4 -22.93 -64.29 -20.55
CA GLU A 4 -23.72 -63.08 -20.78
C GLU A 4 -24.76 -62.69 -19.73
N PHE A 5 -24.28 -62.00 -18.69
CA PHE A 5 -24.72 -60.62 -18.48
C PHE A 5 -23.47 -59.78 -18.16
N MET A 6 -22.86 -59.25 -19.22
CA MET A 6 -21.67 -58.39 -19.20
C MET A 6 -22.02 -56.96 -18.78
N LYS A 7 -21.18 -56.42 -17.88
CA LYS A 7 -20.57 -55.08 -17.88
C LYS A 7 -21.43 -53.83 -18.11
N ARG A 8 -21.47 -52.94 -17.09
CA ARG A 8 -21.39 -51.47 -17.23
C ARG A 8 -21.23 -50.77 -15.85
N ARG A 9 -20.22 -49.88 -15.73
CA ARG A 9 -20.14 -48.70 -14.81
C ARG A 9 -20.00 -49.01 -13.30
N GLY A 10 -19.26 -48.32 -12.42
CA GLY A 10 -18.71 -46.96 -12.36
C GLY A 10 -19.43 -46.13 -11.26
N LYS A 11 -18.67 -45.48 -10.34
CA LYS A 11 -19.01 -44.30 -9.46
C LYS A 11 -19.42 -44.47 -7.96
N ILE A 12 -18.61 -43.84 -7.06
CA ILE A 12 -18.86 -42.69 -6.13
C ILE A 12 -19.83 -42.81 -4.91
N LEU A 13 -19.24 -42.67 -3.70
CA LEU A 13 -19.36 -41.62 -2.64
C LEU A 13 -20.66 -41.34 -1.83
N CYS A 14 -20.42 -40.96 -0.55
CA CYS A 14 -21.16 -40.07 0.39
C CYS A 14 -22.02 -40.62 1.57
N LEU A 15 -21.71 -40.04 2.75
CA LEU A 15 -22.55 -39.61 3.90
C LEU A 15 -22.48 -40.37 5.25
N ILE A 16 -21.91 -39.64 6.24
CA ILE A 16 -22.23 -39.53 7.68
C ILE A 16 -21.75 -40.64 8.62
N LEU A 17 -20.72 -40.30 9.40
CA LEU A 17 -20.52 -40.79 10.77
C LEU A 17 -20.01 -39.64 11.64
N SER A 18 -20.97 -38.98 12.30
CA SER A 18 -20.81 -37.90 13.27
C SER A 18 -21.37 -38.38 14.62
N ALA A 19 -20.81 -37.89 15.72
CA ALA A 19 -21.24 -38.06 17.12
C ALA A 19 -20.73 -39.30 17.89
N ALA A 20 -19.54 -39.15 18.52
CA ALA A 20 -19.26 -39.64 19.89
C ALA A 20 -17.85 -39.22 20.35
N LEU A 21 -17.67 -37.95 20.75
CA LEU A 21 -16.59 -37.50 21.64
C LEU A 21 -17.00 -36.16 22.27
N LEU A 22 -17.97 -36.23 23.19
CA LEU A 22 -18.42 -35.12 24.03
C LEU A 22 -18.92 -35.72 25.34
N LEU A 23 -18.13 -35.62 26.40
CA LEU A 23 -18.56 -35.46 27.80
C LEU A 23 -17.33 -35.54 28.70
N GLY A 24 -16.82 -34.38 29.11
CA GLY A 24 -15.70 -34.35 30.03
C GLY A 24 -15.26 -32.99 30.55
N MET A 25 -16.04 -31.91 30.49
CA MET A 25 -15.67 -30.65 31.15
C MET A 25 -16.88 -29.86 31.63
N LEU A 26 -16.93 -29.64 32.95
CA LEU A 26 -17.26 -28.41 33.70
C LEU A 26 -17.31 -28.83 35.20
N PRO A 27 -16.76 -28.05 36.16
CA PRO A 27 -16.83 -26.59 36.31
C PRO A 27 -15.43 -25.94 36.47
N ALA A 28 -15.15 -24.64 36.48
CA ALA A 28 -15.86 -23.39 36.74
C ALA A 28 -15.11 -22.21 36.04
N LEU A 29 -15.80 -21.12 35.69
CA LEU A 29 -15.21 -19.80 35.37
C LEU A 29 -14.58 -19.16 36.64
N PRO A 30 -13.69 -18.12 36.59
CA PRO A 30 -13.25 -17.30 35.46
C PRO A 30 -11.71 -17.01 35.39
N ALA A 31 -11.16 -16.80 34.19
CA ALA A 31 -10.05 -15.88 33.87
C ALA A 31 -9.87 -15.86 32.36
N LEU A 32 -9.69 -14.67 31.79
CA LEU A 32 -9.67 -14.37 30.35
C LEU A 32 -8.66 -15.23 29.58
N ALA A 33 -9.09 -15.74 28.44
CA ALA A 33 -8.24 -16.35 27.43
C ALA A 33 -7.50 -15.24 26.66
N GLU A 34 -6.17 -15.24 26.68
CA GLU A 34 -5.37 -14.64 25.62
C GLU A 34 -5.42 -15.61 24.43
N GLU A 35 -6.05 -15.19 23.33
CA GLU A 35 -6.14 -15.96 22.08
C GLU A 35 -4.89 -15.71 21.22
N ASN A 36 -4.33 -16.78 20.62
CA ASN A 36 -3.24 -16.77 19.63
C ASN A 36 -3.47 -15.71 18.54
N GLN A 37 -2.71 -14.61 18.55
CA GLN A 37 -2.70 -13.59 17.49
C GLN A 37 -1.60 -13.88 16.46
N ALA A 38 -1.88 -13.72 15.16
CA ALA A 38 -0.85 -13.82 14.11
C ALA A 38 -0.11 -12.50 13.97
N VAL A 39 1.21 -12.52 14.11
CA VAL A 39 2.06 -11.34 13.94
C VAL A 39 2.40 -11.16 12.46
N LEU A 40 2.01 -10.04 11.90
CA LEU A 40 2.28 -9.61 10.53
C LEU A 40 3.28 -8.44 10.62
N ASP A 41 4.49 -8.63 10.12
CA ASP A 41 5.48 -7.55 10.09
C ASP A 41 5.61 -6.93 8.70
N VAL A 42 5.39 -5.62 8.63
CA VAL A 42 5.33 -4.83 7.40
C VAL A 42 6.68 -4.69 6.67
N SER A 43 7.77 -4.99 7.35
CA SER A 43 9.12 -5.01 6.74
C SER A 43 9.35 -6.26 5.87
N GLN A 44 8.58 -7.33 6.07
CA GLN A 44 8.68 -8.58 5.28
C GLN A 44 8.12 -8.44 3.86
N GLY A 45 7.58 -7.27 3.56
CA GLY A 45 7.05 -6.91 2.27
C GLY A 45 5.55 -6.65 2.31
N ARG A 46 4.92 -6.59 1.14
CA ARG A 46 3.48 -6.32 1.03
C ARG A 46 2.67 -7.40 1.72
N ILE A 47 1.71 -7.03 2.54
CA ILE A 47 0.86 -8.00 3.25
C ILE A 47 -0.53 -8.01 2.62
N ASN A 48 -1.10 -9.18 2.37
CA ASN A 48 -2.50 -9.34 2.00
C ASN A 48 -3.21 -10.23 3.01
N VAL A 49 -4.18 -9.68 3.74
CA VAL A 49 -5.01 -10.36 4.72
C VAL A 49 -6.38 -10.65 4.09
N TYR A 50 -6.81 -11.90 4.16
CA TYR A 50 -8.09 -12.43 3.69
C TYR A 50 -8.88 -13.01 4.87
N ALA A 51 -10.18 -13.24 4.68
CA ALA A 51 -11.04 -13.82 5.72
C ALA A 51 -10.59 -15.21 6.21
N ASP A 52 -9.91 -15.96 5.33
CA ASP A 52 -9.45 -17.34 5.54
C ASP A 52 -7.93 -17.46 5.66
N GLY A 53 -7.16 -16.36 5.64
CA GLY A 53 -5.72 -16.43 5.78
C GLY A 53 -4.99 -15.15 5.41
N TYR A 54 -3.65 -15.18 5.40
CA TYR A 54 -2.85 -14.02 5.00
C TYR A 54 -1.64 -14.44 4.17
N VAL A 55 -1.09 -13.48 3.43
CA VAL A 55 0.13 -13.57 2.64
C VAL A 55 1.02 -12.42 3.06
N ILE A 56 2.31 -12.69 3.27
CA ILE A 56 3.32 -11.67 3.54
C ILE A 56 4.36 -11.74 2.43
N GLY A 57 4.67 -10.61 1.81
CA GLY A 57 5.47 -10.54 0.60
C GLY A 57 4.90 -11.46 -0.46
N ASN A 58 5.69 -12.45 -0.85
CA ASN A 58 5.35 -13.45 -1.86
C ASN A 58 5.21 -14.87 -1.29
N GLY A 59 4.98 -14.98 0.02
CA GLY A 59 4.79 -16.25 0.73
C GLY A 59 3.50 -16.99 0.36
N ALA A 60 3.45 -18.30 0.63
CA ALA A 60 2.21 -19.06 0.50
C ALA A 60 1.14 -18.51 1.46
N LYS A 61 -0.12 -18.52 1.01
CA LYS A 61 -1.23 -18.12 1.87
C LYS A 61 -1.26 -19.01 3.11
N VAL A 62 -1.13 -18.38 4.27
CA VAL A 62 -1.22 -19.03 5.58
C VAL A 62 -2.68 -19.03 5.99
N ASP A 63 -3.28 -20.21 6.07
CA ASP A 63 -4.66 -20.38 6.55
C ASP A 63 -4.76 -19.90 8.01
N TYR A 64 -5.52 -18.82 8.24
CA TYR A 64 -5.66 -18.20 9.55
C TYR A 64 -6.92 -17.34 9.64
N THR A 65 -7.67 -17.47 10.73
CA THR A 65 -8.97 -16.78 10.94
C THR A 65 -9.05 -16.11 12.32
N GLY A 66 -7.91 -15.80 12.94
CA GLY A 66 -7.82 -15.20 14.27
C GLY A 66 -7.54 -13.69 14.24
N ASN A 67 -7.09 -13.14 15.37
CA ASN A 67 -6.74 -11.73 15.48
C ASN A 67 -5.28 -11.49 15.03
N TYR A 68 -4.97 -10.32 14.51
CA TYR A 68 -3.63 -10.02 14.00
C TYR A 68 -2.90 -9.04 14.91
N ILE A 69 -1.57 -9.08 14.90
CA ILE A 69 -0.70 -8.01 15.39
C ILE A 69 0.01 -7.45 14.17
N LEU A 70 -0.11 -6.15 13.92
CA LEU A 70 0.64 -5.46 12.88
C LEU A 70 1.76 -4.64 13.54
N THR A 71 2.97 -4.80 13.03
CA THR A 71 4.19 -4.31 13.68
C THR A 71 5.33 -4.12 12.66
N GLY A 72 6.43 -3.51 13.09
CA GLY A 72 7.66 -3.36 12.31
C GLY A 72 7.79 -1.98 11.66
N SER A 73 8.83 -1.82 10.85
CA SER A 73 9.09 -0.60 10.08
C SER A 73 9.21 -0.93 8.61
N GLY A 74 8.45 -0.26 7.73
CA GLY A 74 8.49 -0.60 6.31
C GLY A 74 7.78 0.41 5.42
N ASN A 75 8.03 0.31 4.12
CA ASN A 75 7.45 1.18 3.09
C ASN A 75 6.47 0.47 2.15
N ARG A 76 6.25 -0.85 2.33
CA ARG A 76 5.34 -1.67 1.53
C ARG A 76 3.98 -1.80 2.20
N GLU A 77 2.92 -1.90 1.40
CA GLU A 77 1.57 -1.70 1.90
C GLU A 77 0.94 -2.98 2.49
N VAL A 78 -0.07 -2.80 3.35
CA VAL A 78 -0.88 -3.88 3.93
C VAL A 78 -2.29 -3.79 3.37
N TYR A 79 -2.83 -4.88 2.83
CA TYR A 79 -4.16 -4.97 2.25
C TYR A 79 -5.06 -5.89 3.07
N PHE A 80 -6.18 -5.38 3.56
CA PHE A 80 -7.26 -6.17 4.16
C PHE A 80 -8.35 -6.38 3.11
N ARG A 81 -8.40 -7.58 2.56
CA ARG A 81 -9.21 -7.95 1.40
C ARG A 81 -10.59 -8.44 1.82
N SER A 82 -11.62 -8.18 1.01
CA SER A 82 -12.92 -8.84 1.14
C SER A 82 -12.95 -10.11 0.29
N SER A 83 -13.68 -11.13 0.74
CA SER A 83 -13.80 -12.44 0.08
C SER A 83 -14.70 -12.47 -1.18
N ALA A 84 -15.46 -11.40 -1.46
CA ALA A 84 -16.19 -11.16 -2.71
C ALA A 84 -16.67 -9.71 -2.79
N GLU A 85 -17.01 -9.22 -4.00
CA GLU A 85 -17.71 -7.93 -4.21
C GLU A 85 -18.92 -7.81 -3.26
N GLY A 86 -18.77 -7.11 -2.12
CA GLY A 86 -19.83 -6.84 -1.13
C GLY A 86 -19.87 -7.70 0.15
N GLY A 87 -18.82 -8.46 0.49
CA GLY A 87 -18.75 -9.21 1.77
C GLY A 87 -18.31 -8.36 2.97
N ALA A 88 -18.97 -8.50 4.13
CA ALA A 88 -18.61 -7.82 5.38
C ALA A 88 -17.60 -8.64 6.21
N ASP A 89 -16.32 -8.53 5.86
CA ASP A 89 -15.23 -9.18 6.60
C ASP A 89 -14.73 -8.26 7.72
N SER A 90 -14.53 -8.79 8.93
CA SER A 90 -14.04 -8.00 10.07
C SER A 90 -12.70 -8.53 10.58
N TYR A 91 -11.73 -7.63 10.71
CA TYR A 91 -10.38 -7.93 11.15
C TYR A 91 -10.10 -7.22 12.47
N ASN A 92 -9.72 -7.97 13.51
CA ASN A 92 -9.20 -7.37 14.74
C ASN A 92 -7.69 -7.35 14.65
N VAL A 93 -7.11 -6.16 14.75
CA VAL A 93 -5.67 -5.93 14.55
C VAL A 93 -5.13 -5.10 15.71
N THR A 94 -4.16 -5.64 16.42
CA THR A 94 -3.35 -4.88 17.37
C THR A 94 -2.22 -4.21 16.61
N VAL A 95 -2.21 -2.88 16.53
CA VAL A 95 -1.12 -2.10 15.94
C VAL A 95 -0.13 -1.77 17.04
N ARG A 96 1.08 -2.32 16.95
CA ARG A 96 2.06 -2.30 18.04
C ARG A 96 3.42 -1.84 17.53
N ASN A 97 3.86 -0.67 17.99
CA ASN A 97 5.14 -0.07 17.63
C ASN A 97 5.43 -0.07 16.10
N LEU A 98 4.38 0.15 15.31
CA LEU A 98 4.41 0.13 13.87
C LEU A 98 4.93 1.47 13.35
N ASN A 99 5.93 1.48 12.46
CA ASN A 99 6.40 2.67 11.75
C ASN A 99 6.38 2.44 10.24
N MET A 100 5.25 2.73 9.62
CA MET A 100 5.12 2.67 8.17
C MET A 100 5.34 4.04 7.56
N ASN A 101 6.21 4.10 6.56
CA ASN A 101 6.34 5.24 5.66
C ASN A 101 6.22 4.75 4.22
N SER A 102 4.99 4.63 3.73
CA SER A 102 4.75 4.05 2.41
C SER A 102 5.38 4.88 1.30
N ALA A 103 5.74 4.20 0.21
CA ALA A 103 6.29 4.81 -0.99
C ALA A 103 5.37 5.93 -1.53
N THR A 104 5.95 6.86 -2.30
CA THR A 104 5.22 7.96 -2.93
C THR A 104 4.02 7.44 -3.69
N SER A 105 2.87 8.06 -3.43
CA SER A 105 1.57 7.72 -3.99
C SER A 105 0.98 6.36 -3.57
N CYS A 106 1.40 5.80 -2.44
CA CYS A 106 0.79 4.61 -1.83
C CYS A 106 0.36 4.88 -0.39
N SER A 107 -0.74 4.29 0.07
CA SER A 107 -1.12 4.27 1.49
C SER A 107 -0.53 3.08 2.22
N ALA A 108 -0.16 3.27 3.48
CA ALA A 108 0.41 2.22 4.31
C ALA A 108 -0.58 1.08 4.61
N LEU A 109 -1.81 1.40 5.04
CA LEU A 109 -2.88 0.41 5.22
C LEU A 109 -3.99 0.60 4.18
N ASN A 110 -4.39 -0.48 3.53
CA ASN A 110 -5.39 -0.54 2.47
C ASN A 110 -6.49 -1.49 2.90
N ILE A 111 -7.74 -1.07 2.84
CA ILE A 111 -8.89 -1.95 3.12
C ILE A 111 -9.77 -2.04 1.87
N SER A 112 -10.40 -3.19 1.66
CA SER A 112 -11.44 -3.38 0.64
C SER A 112 -12.80 -2.86 1.12
N SER A 113 -13.68 -2.60 0.16
CA SER A 113 -15.09 -2.36 0.39
C SER A 113 -15.73 -3.51 1.19
N GLY A 114 -16.56 -3.16 2.17
CA GLY A 114 -17.21 -4.07 3.11
C GLY A 114 -16.38 -4.42 4.34
N VAL A 115 -15.10 -4.04 4.41
CA VAL A 115 -14.23 -4.42 5.53
C VAL A 115 -14.46 -3.57 6.79
N THR A 116 -14.57 -4.23 7.95
CA THR A 116 -14.52 -3.59 9.28
C THR A 116 -13.20 -3.92 9.97
N LEU A 117 -12.30 -2.94 10.03
CA LEU A 117 -10.99 -3.03 10.64
C LEU A 117 -11.00 -2.47 12.08
N ASN A 118 -10.86 -3.33 13.08
CA ASN A 118 -10.81 -2.95 14.48
C ASN A 118 -9.34 -2.87 14.95
N LEU A 119 -8.81 -1.66 15.04
CA LEU A 119 -7.45 -1.36 15.48
C LEU A 119 -7.40 -1.15 17.00
N THR A 120 -6.57 -1.93 17.68
CA THR A 120 -6.13 -1.67 19.06
C THR A 120 -4.71 -1.13 19.03
N ILE A 121 -4.49 0.09 19.50
CA ILE A 121 -3.19 0.78 19.41
C ILE A 121 -2.41 0.56 20.70
N GLU A 122 -1.21 0.01 20.57
CA GLU A 122 -0.25 -0.21 21.66
C GLU A 122 1.10 0.43 21.30
N GLY A 123 1.75 1.11 22.26
CA GLY A 123 3.05 1.74 22.02
C GLY A 123 3.00 3.00 21.13
N ASP A 124 4.12 3.35 20.49
CA ASP A 124 4.22 4.52 19.62
C ASP A 124 4.17 4.08 18.15
N ASN A 125 3.16 4.55 17.42
CA ASN A 125 2.88 4.09 16.08
C ASN A 125 2.83 5.27 15.12
N SER A 126 3.40 5.08 13.94
CA SER A 126 3.38 6.02 12.83
C SER A 126 2.95 5.29 11.57
N ILE A 127 1.89 5.79 10.95
CA ILE A 127 1.38 5.26 9.68
C ILE A 127 1.32 6.46 8.74
N THR A 128 2.40 6.63 7.98
CA THR A 128 2.59 7.75 7.07
C THR A 128 2.69 7.27 5.64
N ALA A 129 2.26 8.15 4.73
CA ALA A 129 2.32 7.94 3.31
C ALA A 129 2.76 9.25 2.65
N ASP A 130 3.50 9.17 1.54
CA ASP A 130 3.88 10.36 0.79
C ASP A 130 2.81 10.66 -0.28
N ASN A 131 2.13 11.80 -0.15
CA ASN A 131 1.00 12.26 -0.98
C ASN A 131 -0.30 11.43 -0.89
N HIS A 132 -0.37 10.34 -0.10
CA HIS A 132 -1.57 9.51 0.12
C HIS A 132 -1.99 9.49 1.61
N PRO A 133 -3.20 9.00 1.98
CA PRO A 133 -3.56 8.75 3.38
C PRO A 133 -2.68 7.65 4.02
N GLY A 134 -2.45 7.71 5.33
CA GLY A 134 -1.86 6.57 6.05
C GLY A 134 -2.74 5.30 6.00
N ILE A 135 -4.06 5.47 5.99
CA ILE A 135 -5.04 4.38 5.86
C ILE A 135 -6.05 4.75 4.76
N GLN A 136 -6.26 3.87 3.77
CA GLN A 136 -7.20 4.10 2.68
C GLN A 136 -8.10 2.91 2.36
N LEU A 137 -9.23 3.20 1.72
CA LEU A 137 -9.97 2.24 0.89
C LEU A 137 -9.36 2.25 -0.50
N TYR A 138 -8.87 1.10 -0.98
CA TYR A 138 -8.14 1.04 -2.25
C TYR A 138 -9.04 0.70 -3.46
N ASP A 139 -10.24 0.18 -3.23
CA ASP A 139 -11.21 -0.20 -4.26
C ASP A 139 -12.37 0.79 -4.42
N GLY A 140 -12.37 1.88 -3.64
CA GLY A 140 -13.32 2.99 -3.77
C GLY A 140 -14.77 2.64 -3.41
N GLY A 141 -14.97 1.73 -2.44
CA GLY A 141 -16.25 1.47 -1.78
C GLY A 141 -16.24 1.95 -0.31
N ASN A 142 -16.89 1.22 0.61
CA ASN A 142 -17.05 1.67 2.01
C ASN A 142 -16.45 0.72 3.03
N GLY A 143 -15.90 1.27 4.12
CA GLY A 143 -15.28 0.49 5.20
C GLY A 143 -15.47 1.14 6.56
N VAL A 144 -15.13 0.40 7.62
CA VAL A 144 -15.18 0.92 9.00
C VAL A 144 -13.83 0.70 9.64
N VAL A 145 -13.27 1.74 10.26
CA VAL A 145 -12.05 1.63 11.07
C VAL A 145 -12.37 2.06 12.51
N ASN A 146 -12.27 1.11 13.44
CA ASN A 146 -12.46 1.39 14.86
C ASN A 146 -11.09 1.45 15.53
N ILE A 147 -10.69 2.61 16.05
CA ILE A 147 -9.43 2.79 16.77
C ILE A 147 -9.68 2.83 18.28
N THR A 148 -9.09 1.89 18.99
CA THR A 148 -9.08 1.84 20.45
C THR A 148 -7.66 2.11 20.95
N LEU A 149 -7.47 3.22 21.66
CA LEU A 149 -6.19 3.58 22.28
C LEU A 149 -6.07 2.90 23.64
N THR A 150 -5.01 2.12 23.87
CA THR A 150 -4.66 1.61 25.20
C THR A 150 -4.02 2.70 26.05
N ASP A 151 -3.85 2.44 27.35
CA ASP A 151 -3.05 3.30 28.23
C ASP A 151 -1.63 3.49 27.63
N ASP A 152 -1.13 4.72 27.66
CA ASP A 152 0.20 5.13 27.16
C ASP A 152 0.50 4.84 25.67
N SER A 153 -0.54 4.70 24.83
CA SER A 153 -0.42 4.54 23.38
C SER A 153 -0.43 5.88 22.61
N ARG A 154 0.28 5.90 21.47
CA ARG A 154 0.26 7.00 20.50
C ARG A 154 0.11 6.45 19.09
N LEU A 155 -0.72 7.14 18.31
CA LEU A 155 -0.83 6.92 16.87
C LEU A 155 -0.67 8.25 16.14
N ILE A 156 0.26 8.26 15.18
CA ILE A 156 0.43 9.28 14.17
C ILE A 156 -0.15 8.76 12.86
N LEU A 157 -1.05 9.53 12.24
CA LEU A 157 -1.46 9.36 10.85
C LEU A 157 -1.06 10.62 10.06
N ASP A 158 -0.30 10.46 8.96
CA ASP A 158 0.24 11.58 8.17
C ASP A 158 0.33 11.28 6.66
N SER A 159 0.33 12.33 5.84
CA SER A 159 0.50 12.32 4.38
C SER A 159 1.79 13.04 3.89
N ASN A 160 2.67 13.40 4.83
CA ASN A 160 4.00 14.01 4.65
C ASN A 160 4.08 15.34 3.88
N LYS A 161 3.83 15.38 2.56
CA LYS A 161 4.19 16.52 1.67
C LYS A 161 3.04 17.27 1.01
N SER A 162 1.81 16.77 1.11
CA SER A 162 0.61 17.43 0.57
C SER A 162 -0.50 17.50 1.62
N ALA A 163 -1.42 18.47 1.47
CA ALA A 163 -2.61 18.53 2.31
C ALA A 163 -3.58 17.40 1.92
N VAL A 164 -3.40 16.19 2.50
CA VAL A 164 -4.28 15.04 2.22
C VAL A 164 -4.49 14.17 3.47
N ARG A 165 -5.71 14.22 4.03
CA ARG A 165 -6.49 13.13 4.64
C ARG A 165 -5.72 11.97 5.32
N SER A 166 -5.70 11.96 6.65
CA SER A 166 -5.12 10.87 7.47
C SER A 166 -5.92 9.54 7.42
N ALA A 167 -7.15 9.57 6.90
CA ALA A 167 -7.95 8.43 6.52
C ALA A 167 -8.71 8.77 5.22
N ASN A 168 -8.84 7.82 4.29
CA ASN A 168 -9.88 7.92 3.27
C ASN A 168 -11.25 8.02 3.98
N ILE A 169 -12.18 8.65 3.34
CA ILE A 169 -13.34 9.30 3.96
C ILE A 169 -14.64 8.49 3.85
N ASN A 170 -14.57 7.38 3.09
CA ASN A 170 -15.55 6.31 3.12
C ASN A 170 -15.24 5.31 4.24
N ILE A 171 -14.32 5.69 5.13
CA ILE A 171 -14.00 4.98 6.35
C ILE A 171 -14.72 5.67 7.50
N THR A 172 -15.70 4.99 8.11
CA THR A 172 -16.21 5.46 9.41
C THR A 172 -15.13 5.26 10.46
N LEU A 173 -14.56 6.35 10.97
CA LEU A 173 -13.53 6.32 12.01
C LEU A 173 -14.12 6.52 13.41
N ASN A 174 -14.05 5.49 14.24
CA ASN A 174 -14.46 5.60 15.65
C ASN A 174 -13.23 5.56 16.55
N VAL A 175 -12.95 6.65 17.26
CA VAL A 175 -11.84 6.69 18.24
C VAL A 175 -12.40 6.59 19.66
N THR A 176 -11.93 5.59 20.40
CA THR A 176 -12.23 5.41 21.83
C THR A 176 -10.94 5.32 22.63
N ASN A 177 -10.86 6.07 23.74
CA ASN A 177 -9.76 5.95 24.71
C ASN A 177 -10.15 5.09 25.92
N ALA A 178 -9.18 4.74 26.76
CA ALA A 178 -9.39 3.94 27.98
C ALA A 178 -10.40 4.53 28.99
N SER A 179 -10.72 5.83 28.88
CA SER A 179 -11.74 6.52 29.69
C SER A 179 -13.16 6.46 29.11
N GLY A 180 -13.36 5.83 27.95
CA GLY A 180 -14.65 5.67 27.30
C GLY A 180 -15.17 6.92 26.58
N ILE A 181 -14.29 7.89 26.29
CA ILE A 181 -14.64 9.09 25.51
C ILE A 181 -14.64 8.70 24.03
N SER A 182 -15.78 8.94 23.36
CA SER A 182 -15.98 8.77 21.92
C SER A 182 -16.39 10.12 21.31
N GLY A 183 -15.80 10.57 20.20
CA GLY A 183 -16.25 11.84 19.62
C GLY A 183 -15.52 12.46 18.44
N LEU A 184 -14.68 11.73 17.69
CA LEU A 184 -14.03 12.27 16.49
C LEU A 184 -14.71 11.80 15.21
N SER A 185 -16.02 12.04 15.08
CA SER A 185 -16.81 11.49 13.96
C SER A 185 -16.69 12.25 12.64
N ASN A 186 -15.87 13.30 12.53
CA ASN A 186 -15.45 13.90 11.26
C ASN A 186 -14.01 14.38 11.45
N LEU A 187 -13.05 13.80 10.72
CA LEU A 187 -11.62 14.01 10.89
C LEU A 187 -10.94 14.48 9.59
N ASP A 188 -11.74 15.01 8.71
CA ASP A 188 -11.39 15.12 7.32
C ASP A 188 -10.70 16.48 7.02
N ASN A 189 -10.11 16.65 5.82
CA ASN A 189 -9.18 17.74 5.42
C ASN A 189 -8.30 18.34 6.49
N ARG A 190 -7.31 17.56 6.92
CA ARG A 190 -6.21 18.11 7.68
C ARG A 190 -5.03 18.43 6.78
N SER A 191 -4.59 19.67 6.85
CA SER A 191 -3.29 20.15 6.36
C SER A 191 -2.16 19.84 7.35
N ARG A 192 -2.45 19.07 8.41
CA ARG A 192 -1.52 18.73 9.49
C ARG A 192 -1.76 17.30 9.98
N GLN A 193 -0.68 16.65 10.39
CA GLN A 193 -0.65 15.34 11.02
C GLN A 193 -1.75 15.14 12.10
N LEU A 194 -2.46 14.01 12.05
CA LEU A 194 -3.36 13.59 13.14
C LEU A 194 -2.54 12.86 14.20
N LYS A 195 -2.53 13.42 15.42
CA LYS A 195 -1.90 12.80 16.60
C LYS A 195 -2.99 12.38 17.57
N LEU A 196 -3.12 11.08 17.81
CA LEU A 196 -4.04 10.51 18.79
C LEU A 196 -3.26 10.05 20.04
N GLY A 197 -3.82 10.33 21.21
CA GLY A 197 -3.26 9.98 22.52
C GLY A 197 -4.35 9.99 23.61
N SER A 198 -4.00 9.61 24.84
CA SER A 198 -4.94 9.33 25.93
C SER A 198 -5.67 10.54 26.58
N GLY A 199 -5.73 11.72 25.95
CA GLY A 199 -6.37 12.97 26.44
C GLY A 199 -7.76 13.32 25.87
N GLU A 200 -8.39 14.43 26.32
CA GLU A 200 -9.72 14.95 25.85
C GLU A 200 -9.68 15.51 24.40
N LEU A 201 -10.79 15.37 23.62
CA LEU A 201 -10.91 15.61 22.15
C LEU A 201 -11.94 16.76 21.82
N HIS A 202 -11.64 17.90 21.13
CA HIS A 202 -12.64 19.01 20.81
C HIS A 202 -12.32 20.00 19.59
N GLU A 203 -13.32 20.54 18.80
CA GLU A 203 -13.28 21.64 17.74
C GLU A 203 -14.59 22.55 17.54
N CYS A 204 -14.57 23.83 17.02
CA CYS A 204 -15.69 24.85 16.80
C CYS A 204 -15.44 26.08 15.77
N GLU A 205 -16.44 26.74 15.09
CA GLU A 205 -16.32 27.91 14.08
C GLU A 205 -17.42 29.07 14.00
N CYS A 206 -17.14 30.31 13.50
CA CYS A 206 -18.07 31.52 13.36
C CYS A 206 -17.83 32.48 12.14
N SER A 207 -18.89 33.14 11.63
CA SER A 207 -18.92 34.01 10.43
C SER A 207 -18.89 35.55 10.61
N ASP A 208 -19.11 36.11 11.81
CA ASP A 208 -19.12 37.58 12.04
C ASP A 208 -18.49 37.95 13.40
N TYR A 209 -17.51 38.87 13.39
CA TYR A 209 -16.70 39.19 14.58
C TYR A 209 -16.67 40.68 14.98
N THR A 210 -16.76 40.97 16.28
CA THR A 210 -16.68 42.31 16.88
C THR A 210 -15.28 42.58 17.48
N PRO A 211 -14.54 43.64 17.09
CA PRO A 211 -13.14 43.83 17.51
C PRO A 211 -12.93 44.36 18.95
N SER A 212 -11.87 43.89 19.63
CA SER A 212 -11.34 44.44 20.90
C SER A 212 -9.80 44.54 20.91
N GLU A 213 -9.19 45.03 22.00
CA GLU A 213 -7.71 45.15 22.13
C GLU A 213 -6.95 43.82 22.10
N THR A 214 -7.60 42.68 22.40
CA THR A 214 -6.94 41.38 22.53
C THR A 214 -7.43 40.33 21.53
N LEU A 215 -8.68 40.44 21.06
CA LEU A 215 -9.34 39.45 20.20
C LEU A 215 -10.62 40.01 19.57
N HIS A 216 -11.12 39.38 18.52
CA HIS A 216 -12.45 39.62 17.99
C HIS A 216 -13.43 38.57 18.57
N THR A 217 -14.64 38.98 18.93
CA THR A 217 -15.66 38.09 19.50
C THR A 217 -16.78 37.87 18.49
N GLY A 218 -17.09 36.61 18.20
CA GLY A 218 -18.18 36.19 17.31
C GLY A 218 -19.03 35.11 18.00
N ILE A 219 -20.15 34.71 17.41
CA ILE A 219 -20.97 33.60 17.94
C ILE A 219 -20.87 32.43 16.97
N CYS A 220 -20.51 31.26 17.49
CA CYS A 220 -20.37 30.02 16.74
C CYS A 220 -21.65 29.71 15.98
N ASP A 221 -21.55 29.58 14.66
CA ASP A 221 -22.72 29.34 13.82
C ASP A 221 -23.23 27.88 13.94
N ILE A 222 -22.40 26.99 14.49
CA ILE A 222 -22.69 25.56 14.65
C ILE A 222 -23.25 25.26 16.05
N CYS A 223 -22.59 25.72 17.12
CA CYS A 223 -22.99 25.37 18.50
C CYS A 223 -23.60 26.53 19.31
N GLY A 224 -23.59 27.76 18.79
CA GLY A 224 -24.20 28.93 19.44
C GLY A 224 -23.41 29.52 20.62
N GLU A 225 -22.23 28.98 20.92
CA GLU A 225 -21.31 29.50 21.95
C GLU A 225 -20.53 30.72 21.44
N THR A 226 -20.02 31.55 22.35
CA THR A 226 -19.22 32.73 21.96
C THR A 226 -17.80 32.31 21.61
N LEU A 227 -17.36 32.62 20.38
CA LEU A 227 -16.01 32.35 19.90
C LEU A 227 -15.15 33.61 19.99
N GLU A 228 -13.93 33.41 20.46
CA GLU A 228 -12.92 34.44 20.57
C GLU A 228 -11.82 34.15 19.56
N ASN A 229 -11.77 34.93 18.47
CA ASN A 229 -10.71 34.82 17.48
C ASN A 229 -9.63 35.86 17.71
N ALA A 230 -8.39 35.40 17.76
CA ALA A 230 -7.24 36.28 17.75
C ALA A 230 -7.21 37.09 16.45
N HIS A 231 -6.66 38.29 16.54
CA HIS A 231 -6.42 39.14 15.37
C HIS A 231 -5.42 38.48 14.40
N VAL A 232 -5.65 38.64 13.09
CA VAL A 232 -4.72 38.24 12.03
C VAL A 232 -3.94 39.47 11.60
N TYR A 233 -2.63 39.44 11.79
CA TYR A 233 -1.79 40.62 11.72
C TYR A 233 -0.75 40.54 10.61
N THR A 234 -0.53 41.67 9.95
CA THR A 234 0.71 41.95 9.23
C THR A 234 1.70 42.68 10.09
N TYR A 235 2.99 42.47 9.80
CA TYR A 235 4.09 42.98 10.58
C TYR A 235 5.03 43.77 9.68
N LYS A 236 5.21 45.07 9.96
CA LYS A 236 6.22 45.89 9.31
C LYS A 236 7.35 46.20 10.28
N ARG A 237 8.58 45.89 9.89
CA ARG A 237 9.77 46.22 10.68
C ARG A 237 9.86 47.74 10.82
N GLN A 238 9.90 48.23 12.06
CA GLN A 238 10.06 49.66 12.33
C GLN A 238 11.53 50.02 12.54
N ASP A 239 12.28 49.20 13.29
CA ASP A 239 13.73 49.34 13.50
C ASP A 239 14.42 47.99 13.85
N GLU A 240 15.59 48.04 14.50
CA GLU A 240 16.39 46.86 14.88
C GLU A 240 15.84 46.10 16.11
N GLN A 241 14.84 46.61 16.83
CA GLN A 241 14.31 46.00 18.06
C GLN A 241 12.79 45.80 18.06
N GLU A 242 12.04 46.42 17.14
CA GLU A 242 10.57 46.46 17.17
C GLU A 242 9.88 46.31 15.80
N HIS A 243 8.67 45.75 15.84
CA HIS A 243 7.71 45.57 14.74
C HIS A 243 6.44 46.39 14.98
N LEU A 244 5.87 46.95 13.91
CA LEU A 244 4.51 47.45 13.89
C LEU A 244 3.56 46.34 13.41
N LYS A 245 2.68 45.89 14.29
CA LYS A 245 1.66 44.87 14.09
C LYS A 245 0.34 45.53 13.69
N SER A 246 -0.25 45.19 12.55
CA SER A 246 -1.52 45.74 12.02
C SER A 246 -2.50 44.64 11.64
N CYS A 247 -3.74 44.66 12.13
CA CYS A 247 -4.73 43.63 11.85
C CYS A 247 -5.38 43.87 10.48
N GLU A 248 -5.28 42.91 9.57
CA GLU A 248 -5.79 43.04 8.20
C GLU A 248 -7.32 43.03 8.14
N ILE A 249 -7.96 42.44 9.15
CA ILE A 249 -9.41 42.24 9.20
C ILE A 249 -10.12 43.49 9.75
N CYS A 250 -9.55 44.15 10.78
CA CYS A 250 -10.23 45.27 11.46
C CYS A 250 -9.41 46.57 11.55
N GLY A 251 -8.16 46.57 11.08
CA GLY A 251 -7.29 47.76 11.06
C GLY A 251 -6.65 48.14 12.41
N TYR A 252 -6.67 47.26 13.42
CA TYR A 252 -6.06 47.52 14.73
C TYR A 252 -4.52 47.47 14.67
N GLU A 253 -3.83 48.49 15.17
CA GLU A 253 -2.36 48.60 15.14
C GLU A 253 -1.71 48.63 16.56
N LYS A 254 -0.56 47.95 16.72
CA LYS A 254 0.23 47.90 17.97
C LYS A 254 1.73 47.69 17.70
N VAL A 255 2.61 48.27 18.51
CA VAL A 255 4.07 48.01 18.44
C VAL A 255 4.42 46.79 19.28
N LEU A 256 5.25 45.89 18.74
CA LEU A 256 5.71 44.65 19.37
C LEU A 256 7.23 44.50 19.31
N LYS A 257 7.81 43.91 20.36
CA LYS A 257 9.21 43.49 20.37
C LYS A 257 9.36 42.13 19.68
N HIS A 258 10.61 41.73 19.37
CA HIS A 258 10.89 40.38 18.88
C HIS A 258 10.30 39.31 19.80
N GLU A 259 9.71 38.29 19.19
CA GLU A 259 9.14 37.13 19.89
C GLU A 259 9.66 35.87 19.21
N MET A 260 10.37 35.06 19.98
CA MET A 260 11.12 33.92 19.47
C MET A 260 10.22 32.70 19.30
N VAL A 261 10.23 32.12 18.10
CA VAL A 261 9.75 30.77 17.80
C VAL A 261 10.97 29.86 17.83
N TRP A 262 10.85 28.74 18.55
CA TRP A 262 11.94 27.82 18.81
C TRP A 262 11.71 26.54 18.02
N GLU A 263 12.67 26.20 17.17
CA GLU A 263 12.71 24.94 16.43
C GLU A 263 13.80 24.04 17.01
N PRO A 264 13.58 22.71 17.04
CA PRO A 264 14.59 21.78 17.53
C PRO A 264 15.78 21.74 16.57
N GLU A 265 17.00 21.85 17.12
CA GLU A 265 18.26 21.69 16.41
C GLU A 265 18.92 20.40 16.94
N GLY A 266 18.42 19.26 16.46
CA GLY A 266 18.82 17.94 16.93
C GLY A 266 18.60 17.72 18.44
N LEU A 267 19.48 16.94 19.06
CA LEU A 267 19.47 16.65 20.50
C LEU A 267 20.15 17.73 21.35
N GLU A 268 20.87 18.67 20.73
CA GLU A 268 21.70 19.66 21.44
C GLU A 268 20.88 20.83 21.98
N GLY A 269 19.76 21.19 21.32
CA GLY A 269 18.86 22.21 21.83
C GLY A 269 17.86 22.71 20.79
N HIS A 270 17.59 24.00 20.87
CA HIS A 270 16.69 24.73 20.01
C HIS A 270 17.42 25.91 19.39
N TYR A 271 17.07 26.20 18.15
CA TYR A 271 17.33 27.47 17.53
C TYR A 271 16.05 28.30 17.53
N GLY A 272 16.14 29.50 18.08
CA GLY A 272 15.05 30.45 18.14
C GLY A 272 15.22 31.47 17.02
N TYR A 273 14.17 31.72 16.24
CA TYR A 273 14.10 32.91 15.39
C TYR A 273 12.93 33.79 15.76
N CYS A 274 13.07 35.10 15.53
CA CYS A 274 11.94 36.01 15.72
C CYS A 274 10.86 35.71 14.67
N ARG A 275 9.68 35.29 15.14
CA ARG A 275 8.53 34.86 14.33
C ARG A 275 7.97 35.91 13.38
N PHE A 276 8.44 37.15 13.49
CA PHE A 276 7.96 38.28 12.70
C PHE A 276 8.97 38.77 11.65
N CYS A 277 10.27 38.49 11.79
CA CYS A 277 11.29 38.91 10.82
C CYS A 277 12.13 37.78 10.25
N ASN A 278 12.15 36.59 10.86
CA ASN A 278 13.07 35.50 10.50
C ASN A 278 14.57 35.85 10.54
N GLU A 279 14.95 37.03 11.05
CA GLU A 279 16.34 37.53 11.00
C GLU A 279 17.05 37.54 12.37
N TYR A 280 16.31 37.58 13.47
CA TYR A 280 16.91 37.60 14.82
C TYR A 280 16.94 36.19 15.39
N ILE A 281 18.10 35.76 15.87
CA ILE A 281 18.47 34.36 16.11
C ILE A 281 18.97 34.19 17.55
N ASP A 282 18.51 33.16 18.27
CA ASP A 282 18.95 32.79 19.62
C ASP A 282 19.00 31.25 19.79
N SER A 283 19.53 30.72 20.89
CA SER A 283 19.63 29.27 21.14
C SER A 283 19.25 28.90 22.59
N ALA A 284 18.62 27.73 22.79
CA ALA A 284 18.16 27.27 24.11
C ALA A 284 18.21 25.73 24.26
N GLU A 285 18.54 25.20 25.43
CA GLU A 285 18.58 23.73 25.67
C GLU A 285 17.17 23.10 25.76
N HIS A 286 17.08 21.78 25.55
CA HIS A 286 15.84 21.02 25.73
C HIS A 286 15.39 20.95 27.20
N VAL A 287 14.09 21.18 27.44
CA VAL A 287 13.47 21.02 28.77
C VAL A 287 12.41 19.93 28.69
N TRP A 288 12.76 18.76 29.20
CA TRP A 288 11.94 17.55 29.17
C TRP A 288 10.88 17.53 30.27
N ASP A 289 9.76 16.86 30.02
CA ASP A 289 8.73 16.59 31.02
C ASP A 289 9.16 15.52 32.04
N GLU A 290 8.23 15.07 32.88
CA GLU A 290 8.53 14.10 33.95
C GLU A 290 8.81 12.68 33.42
N GLY A 291 8.58 12.42 32.13
CA GLY A 291 8.74 11.11 31.50
C GLY A 291 7.56 10.16 31.75
N THR A 292 7.20 9.38 30.73
CA THR A 292 6.17 8.33 30.80
C THR A 292 6.80 6.96 30.55
N ASN A 293 6.54 5.98 31.41
CA ASN A 293 7.06 4.63 31.22
C ASN A 293 6.32 3.92 30.09
N ILE A 294 7.06 3.38 29.13
CA ILE A 294 6.55 2.55 28.05
C ILE A 294 6.95 1.09 28.33
N PRO A 295 6.00 0.17 28.50
CA PRO A 295 6.33 -1.24 28.71
C PRO A 295 6.95 -1.86 27.46
N GLY A 296 7.88 -2.79 27.65
CA GLY A 296 8.46 -3.57 26.56
C GLY A 296 7.46 -4.54 25.95
N THR A 297 7.70 -4.91 24.70
CA THR A 297 6.93 -5.87 23.92
C THR A 297 7.86 -6.93 23.35
N ASP A 298 7.31 -7.86 22.59
CA ASP A 298 8.07 -8.86 21.84
C ASP A 298 8.98 -8.27 20.75
N ILE A 299 8.86 -6.96 20.48
CA ILE A 299 9.52 -6.26 19.38
C ILE A 299 10.29 -5.04 19.88
N ASN A 300 9.90 -4.42 21.00
CA ASN A 300 10.59 -3.26 21.59
C ASN A 300 10.98 -3.52 23.06
N VAL A 301 12.10 -2.96 23.50
CA VAL A 301 12.46 -2.96 24.92
C VAL A 301 11.62 -1.95 25.72
N PRO A 302 11.48 -2.09 27.05
CA PRO A 302 10.87 -1.05 27.87
C PRO A 302 11.64 0.27 27.73
N ALA A 303 10.96 1.42 27.84
CA ALA A 303 11.60 2.72 27.71
C ALA A 303 10.93 3.78 28.59
N VAL A 304 11.58 4.92 28.77
CA VAL A 304 10.94 6.12 29.34
C VAL A 304 10.85 7.18 28.24
N LYS A 305 9.63 7.59 27.92
CA LYS A 305 9.34 8.62 26.92
C LYS A 305 9.32 10.00 27.55
N TYR A 306 10.19 10.88 27.09
CA TYR A 306 10.22 12.28 27.46
C TYR A 306 9.73 13.14 26.31
N VAL A 307 8.97 14.19 26.63
CA VAL A 307 8.55 15.21 25.66
C VAL A 307 9.15 16.55 26.04
N CYS A 308 9.85 17.19 25.10
CA CYS A 308 10.36 18.53 25.30
C CYS A 308 9.18 19.49 25.42
N THR A 309 9.07 20.14 26.57
CA THR A 309 7.98 21.06 26.92
C THR A 309 8.00 22.36 26.10
N LEU A 310 9.06 22.61 25.32
CA LEU A 310 9.24 23.80 24.49
C LEU A 310 8.88 23.55 23.02
N CYS A 311 9.41 22.49 22.39
CA CYS A 311 9.20 22.19 20.97
C CYS A 311 8.39 20.92 20.68
N GLY A 312 8.07 20.13 21.71
CA GLY A 312 7.32 18.86 21.55
C GLY A 312 8.15 17.70 21.00
N LEU A 313 9.48 17.86 20.87
CA LEU A 313 10.39 16.77 20.50
C LEU A 313 10.25 15.61 21.49
N VAL A 314 10.25 14.37 21.00
CA VAL A 314 10.13 13.16 21.82
C VAL A 314 11.50 12.49 21.92
N ARG A 315 11.93 12.14 23.13
CA ARG A 315 13.11 11.32 23.39
C ARG A 315 12.67 10.03 24.09
N LEU A 316 13.13 8.88 23.59
CA LEU A 316 12.92 7.59 24.23
C LEU A 316 14.23 7.15 24.88
N ASP A 317 14.23 7.00 26.19
CA ASP A 317 15.35 6.41 26.93
C ASP A 317 15.05 4.92 27.12
N GLU A 318 15.55 4.08 26.21
CA GLU A 318 15.36 2.63 26.24
C GLU A 318 16.10 1.97 27.42
N ASP A 319 15.43 1.04 28.10
CA ASP A 319 16.01 0.20 29.14
C ASP A 319 16.60 -1.07 28.50
N GLY A 320 17.89 -1.00 28.18
CA GLY A 320 18.66 -2.13 27.67
C GLY A 320 18.89 -3.27 28.70
N ALA A 321 18.39 -3.14 29.94
CA ALA A 321 18.57 -4.18 30.94
C ALA A 321 17.84 -5.48 30.54
N GLY A 322 18.63 -6.52 30.24
CA GLY A 322 18.06 -7.80 29.79
C GLY A 322 17.81 -7.88 28.28
N ALA A 323 18.30 -6.92 27.49
CA ALA A 323 18.15 -6.87 26.03
C ALA A 323 19.41 -7.34 25.28
N ILE A 324 19.25 -7.69 24.00
CA ILE A 324 20.37 -7.76 23.06
C ILE A 324 20.77 -6.33 22.75
N GLU A 325 22.05 -6.01 22.91
CA GLU A 325 22.62 -4.73 22.52
C GLU A 325 23.23 -4.86 21.12
N LEU A 326 22.86 -3.94 20.24
CA LEU A 326 23.41 -3.77 18.90
C LEU A 326 24.19 -2.47 18.87
N LEU A 327 25.44 -2.50 18.43
CA LEU A 327 26.22 -1.31 18.13
C LEU A 327 26.49 -1.29 16.64
N LEU A 328 25.86 -0.34 15.95
CA LEU A 328 26.05 -0.04 14.55
C LEU A 328 27.11 1.05 14.40
N ARG A 329 27.96 0.97 13.37
CA ARG A 329 29.02 1.95 13.09
C ARG A 329 29.05 2.31 11.62
N ASP A 330 29.47 3.53 11.36
CA ASP A 330 29.80 4.06 10.06
C ASP A 330 31.11 4.88 10.20
N ASP A 331 32.15 4.44 9.50
CA ASP A 331 33.48 5.04 9.58
C ASP A 331 33.55 6.46 8.97
N TYR A 332 32.59 6.86 8.12
CA TYR A 332 32.60 8.15 7.40
C TYR A 332 31.49 9.12 7.82
N GLY A 333 30.47 8.64 8.52
CA GLY A 333 29.37 9.44 9.08
C GLY A 333 28.38 9.93 8.01
N ASP A 334 28.41 9.36 6.81
CA ASP A 334 27.48 9.59 5.71
C ASP A 334 26.43 8.49 5.57
N GLY A 335 26.24 7.68 6.62
CA GLY A 335 25.22 6.64 6.66
C GLY A 335 25.63 5.40 5.86
N TRP A 336 24.73 4.42 5.80
CA TRP A 336 25.05 3.11 5.23
C TRP A 336 24.82 2.97 3.71
N ASN A 337 24.50 4.07 3.02
CA ASN A 337 24.45 4.10 1.55
C ASN A 337 23.63 2.94 0.93
N GLY A 338 22.43 2.72 1.48
CA GLY A 338 21.50 1.67 1.06
C GLY A 338 21.71 0.29 1.72
N ALA A 339 22.78 0.09 2.48
CA ALA A 339 23.01 -1.14 3.23
C ALA A 339 22.10 -1.25 4.45
N LYS A 340 21.70 -2.48 4.80
CA LYS A 340 20.73 -2.73 5.89
C LYS A 340 21.05 -3.97 6.69
N LEU A 341 20.71 -3.95 7.98
CA LEU A 341 20.67 -5.11 8.85
C LEU A 341 19.21 -5.50 9.15
N ILE A 342 18.81 -6.65 8.64
CA ILE A 342 17.48 -7.23 8.74
C ILE A 342 17.47 -8.23 9.90
N VAL A 343 16.52 -8.12 10.83
CA VAL A 343 16.48 -8.95 12.05
C VAL A 343 15.15 -9.67 12.20
N TYR A 344 15.11 -10.99 12.02
CA TYR A 344 13.94 -11.81 12.29
C TYR A 344 13.91 -12.32 13.72
N ARG A 345 12.71 -12.46 14.29
CA ARG A 345 12.38 -13.19 15.51
C ARG A 345 11.23 -14.16 15.25
N ASP A 346 11.45 -15.44 15.48
CA ASP A 346 10.46 -16.51 15.28
C ASP A 346 9.78 -16.50 13.90
N GLY A 347 10.56 -16.27 12.84
CA GLY A 347 10.04 -16.25 11.47
C GLY A 347 9.44 -14.92 11.04
N VAL A 348 9.32 -13.97 11.96
CA VAL A 348 8.75 -12.62 11.75
C VAL A 348 9.91 -11.64 11.71
N LEU A 349 10.03 -10.81 10.67
CA LEU A 349 11.00 -9.71 10.68
C LEU A 349 10.59 -8.78 11.81
N ILE A 350 11.52 -8.20 12.58
CA ILE A 350 11.19 -7.32 13.70
C ILE A 350 11.96 -6.00 13.65
N ARG A 351 13.03 -5.94 12.84
CA ARG A 351 13.77 -4.72 12.53
C ARG A 351 14.37 -4.78 11.14
N GLU A 352 14.32 -3.63 10.49
CA GLU A 352 15.20 -3.24 9.39
C GLU A 352 16.01 -2.05 9.91
N LEU A 353 17.33 -2.20 9.98
CA LEU A 353 18.23 -1.22 10.56
C LEU A 353 19.17 -0.67 9.49
N GLU A 354 19.27 0.66 9.43
CA GLU A 354 20.18 1.43 8.57
C GLU A 354 20.80 2.56 9.40
N MET A 355 21.85 3.20 8.90
CA MET A 355 22.44 4.39 9.51
C MET A 355 22.23 5.63 8.62
N ASP A 356 21.89 6.75 9.27
CA ASP A 356 21.68 8.07 8.65
C ASP A 356 22.97 8.91 8.68
N TYR A 357 23.05 9.93 7.82
CA TYR A 357 24.17 10.86 7.54
C TYR A 357 24.64 11.73 8.74
N SER A 358 24.33 11.33 9.97
CA SER A 358 24.55 12.13 11.19
C SER A 358 25.15 11.36 12.36
N TYR A 359 25.43 10.07 12.22
CA TYR A 359 25.96 9.23 13.29
C TYR A 359 27.17 8.40 12.84
N ASP A 360 28.28 8.52 13.57
CA ASP A 360 29.44 7.61 13.39
C ASP A 360 29.18 6.25 14.10
N GLU A 361 28.40 6.25 15.19
CA GLU A 361 28.01 5.05 15.93
C GLU A 361 26.59 5.19 16.50
N GLN A 362 25.83 4.09 16.52
CA GLN A 362 24.50 4.03 17.12
C GLN A 362 24.32 2.75 17.93
N THR A 363 23.88 2.87 19.18
CA THR A 363 23.47 1.71 20.00
C THR A 363 21.96 1.55 20.01
N LEU A 364 21.49 0.33 19.78
CA LEU A 364 20.09 -0.07 19.75
C LEU A 364 19.87 -1.31 20.62
N PHE A 365 18.67 -1.49 21.14
CA PHE A 365 18.33 -2.64 21.97
C PHE A 365 17.20 -3.47 21.38
N LEU A 366 17.35 -4.80 21.40
CA LEU A 366 16.29 -5.75 21.02
C LEU A 366 15.85 -6.58 22.22
N PRO A 367 14.54 -6.84 22.37
CA PRO A 367 14.06 -7.72 23.43
C PRO A 367 14.65 -9.12 23.25
N TYR A 368 15.15 -9.70 24.34
CA TYR A 368 15.76 -11.03 24.35
C TYR A 368 14.85 -12.08 25.00
N SER A 369 14.74 -13.23 24.36
CA SER A 369 14.16 -14.44 24.95
C SER A 369 15.01 -15.65 24.58
N GLU A 370 15.21 -16.56 25.53
CA GLU A 370 15.92 -17.82 25.28
C GLU A 370 15.09 -18.83 24.46
N GLU A 371 13.78 -18.61 24.40
CA GLU A 371 12.79 -19.46 23.71
C GLU A 371 12.44 -18.96 22.29
N ALA A 372 12.73 -17.69 22.00
CA ALA A 372 12.54 -17.08 20.69
C ALA A 372 13.83 -17.19 19.87
N GLY A 373 13.70 -17.51 18.59
CA GLY A 373 14.80 -17.61 17.65
C GLY A 373 15.05 -16.28 16.97
N TYR A 374 16.31 -15.90 16.75
CA TYR A 374 16.69 -14.66 16.08
C TYR A 374 17.60 -14.95 14.88
N ALA A 375 17.40 -14.23 13.78
CA ALA A 375 18.29 -14.27 12.62
C ALA A 375 18.63 -12.84 12.17
N PHE A 376 19.92 -12.54 12.08
CA PHE A 376 20.47 -11.26 11.64
C PHE A 376 21.01 -11.44 10.22
N ILE A 377 20.53 -10.63 9.28
CA ILE A 377 20.77 -10.79 7.85
C ILE A 377 21.26 -9.46 7.29
N TRP A 378 22.36 -9.50 6.54
CA TRP A 378 22.93 -8.32 5.91
C TRP A 378 22.36 -8.11 4.51
N ILE A 379 22.07 -6.87 4.15
CA ILE A 379 21.69 -6.45 2.80
C ILE A 379 22.76 -5.46 2.34
N LYS A 380 23.33 -5.75 1.17
CA LYS A 380 24.44 -4.98 0.59
C LYS A 380 23.97 -3.60 0.13
N GLY A 381 24.74 -2.57 0.43
CA GLY A 381 24.66 -1.23 -0.16
C GLY A 381 25.88 -0.93 -1.04
N GLU A 382 26.12 0.36 -1.31
CA GLU A 382 27.19 0.80 -2.22
C GLU A 382 28.59 0.76 -1.58
N TYR A 383 28.70 1.04 -0.28
CA TYR A 383 29.97 1.26 0.42
C TYR A 383 30.15 0.46 1.72
N ASP A 384 29.68 -0.78 1.74
CA ASP A 384 29.70 -1.71 2.89
C ASP A 384 31.02 -1.88 3.67
N TYR A 385 32.18 -1.49 3.12
CA TYR A 385 33.45 -1.55 3.84
C TYR A 385 33.50 -0.58 5.03
N GLU A 386 32.64 0.45 5.06
CA GLU A 386 32.55 1.41 6.17
C GLU A 386 31.56 1.02 7.27
N CYS A 387 30.75 -0.02 7.01
CA CYS A 387 29.72 -0.47 7.93
C CYS A 387 30.31 -1.33 9.06
N GLY A 388 29.82 -1.14 10.28
CA GLY A 388 30.14 -1.98 11.44
C GLY A 388 28.91 -2.46 12.19
N VAL A 389 28.90 -3.72 12.62
CA VAL A 389 27.87 -4.30 13.48
C VAL A 389 28.50 -5.12 14.59
N THR A 390 28.15 -4.79 15.83
CA THR A 390 28.44 -5.57 17.03
C THR A 390 27.14 -6.00 17.69
N ILE A 391 27.05 -7.26 18.14
CA ILE A 391 25.89 -7.83 18.83
C ILE A 391 26.35 -8.41 20.16
N THR A 392 25.75 -7.95 21.26
CA THR A 392 26.04 -8.41 22.62
C THR A 392 24.77 -8.92 23.28
N LEU A 393 24.84 -10.13 23.86
CA LEU A 393 23.69 -10.72 24.57
C LEU A 393 23.51 -10.13 25.97
N PRO A 394 22.29 -10.19 26.54
CA PRO A 394 22.05 -9.62 27.86
C PRO A 394 22.97 -10.16 28.95
N GLY A 395 23.63 -9.26 29.67
CA GLY A 395 24.55 -9.62 30.74
C GLY A 395 25.87 -10.26 30.27
N GLY A 396 26.14 -10.28 28.96
CA GLY A 396 27.43 -10.67 28.38
C GLY A 396 28.47 -9.56 28.53
N GLU A 397 29.70 -9.93 28.91
CA GLU A 397 30.84 -9.00 28.95
C GLU A 397 31.55 -8.87 27.59
N GLU A 398 31.31 -9.79 26.65
CA GLU A 398 31.93 -9.84 25.33
C GLU A 398 30.84 -10.02 24.25
N PRO A 399 31.01 -9.41 23.06
CA PRO A 399 30.04 -9.53 21.98
C PRO A 399 30.01 -10.96 21.41
N VAL A 400 28.82 -11.42 21.03
CA VAL A 400 28.63 -12.70 20.32
C VAL A 400 28.88 -12.58 18.83
N TYR A 401 28.87 -11.35 18.30
CA TYR A 401 29.23 -11.02 16.93
C TYR A 401 29.87 -9.63 16.87
N ASN A 402 30.93 -9.45 16.09
CA ASN A 402 31.55 -8.17 15.81
C ASN A 402 32.17 -8.20 14.42
N ARG A 403 31.81 -7.23 13.57
CA ARG A 403 32.39 -7.05 12.24
C ARG A 403 32.36 -5.58 11.86
N ASP A 404 33.40 -5.12 11.15
CA ASP A 404 33.69 -3.70 10.85
C ASP A 404 34.01 -3.49 9.36
N ASP A 405 33.61 -4.44 8.50
CA ASP A 405 33.83 -4.40 7.04
C ASP A 405 32.93 -5.46 6.39
N PHE A 406 31.91 -5.01 5.65
CA PHE A 406 30.90 -5.88 5.05
C PHE A 406 31.08 -6.07 3.54
N ASP A 407 32.08 -5.46 2.89
CA ASP A 407 32.17 -5.41 1.43
C ASP A 407 32.30 -6.81 0.77
N SER A 408 32.90 -7.75 1.52
CA SER A 408 33.06 -9.15 1.09
C SER A 408 31.84 -10.04 1.29
N LEU A 409 30.77 -9.56 1.93
CA LEU A 409 29.56 -10.34 2.20
C LEU A 409 28.59 -10.25 1.03
N ALA A 410 27.82 -11.32 0.84
CA ALA A 410 26.73 -11.32 -0.13
C ALA A 410 25.50 -10.59 0.45
N SER A 411 24.72 -9.94 -0.40
CA SER A 411 23.40 -9.44 0.01
C SER A 411 22.49 -10.63 0.38
N GLY A 412 21.80 -10.53 1.51
CA GLY A 412 21.01 -11.62 2.11
C GLY A 412 21.81 -12.59 2.99
N GLU A 413 23.10 -12.34 3.25
CA GLU A 413 23.92 -13.24 4.06
C GLU A 413 23.52 -13.20 5.54
N ILE A 414 23.37 -14.38 6.15
CA ILE A 414 23.00 -14.52 7.57
C ILE A 414 24.25 -14.35 8.43
N LEU A 415 24.30 -13.26 9.18
CA LEU A 415 25.42 -12.92 10.07
C LEU A 415 25.42 -13.76 11.34
N LEU A 416 24.26 -13.93 11.96
CA LEU A 416 24.10 -14.61 13.24
C LEU A 416 22.72 -15.25 13.37
N LYS A 417 22.69 -16.47 13.93
CA LYS A 417 21.48 -17.17 14.34
C LYS A 417 21.54 -17.43 15.84
N LEU A 418 20.47 -17.11 16.56
CA LEU A 418 20.37 -17.34 18.01
C LEU A 418 19.09 -18.13 18.29
N ASN A 419 19.16 -19.09 19.22
CA ASN A 419 17.98 -19.74 19.80
C ASN A 419 16.95 -20.30 18.80
N LEU A 420 17.36 -20.63 17.57
CA LEU A 420 16.48 -21.27 16.59
C LEU A 420 16.01 -22.65 17.10
N ALA A 421 14.87 -23.09 16.57
CA ALA A 421 14.41 -24.47 16.69
C ALA A 421 15.45 -25.45 16.13
N ASP A 422 15.30 -26.73 16.49
CA ASP A 422 16.06 -27.81 15.90
C ASP A 422 15.49 -28.20 14.53
N TYR A 423 16.16 -27.76 13.46
CA TYR A 423 15.79 -28.08 12.08
C TYR A 423 16.36 -29.42 11.58
N ALA A 424 17.05 -30.21 12.42
CA ALA A 424 17.73 -31.42 11.97
C ALA A 424 16.79 -32.43 11.30
N LEU A 425 15.50 -32.47 11.66
CA LEU A 425 14.52 -33.33 10.99
C LEU A 425 14.11 -32.82 9.61
N VAL A 426 14.06 -31.50 9.44
CA VAL A 426 13.80 -30.85 8.15
C VAL A 426 14.99 -31.08 7.23
N GLU A 427 16.21 -30.81 7.70
CA GLU A 427 17.45 -31.05 6.96
C GLU A 427 17.56 -32.52 6.52
N GLN A 428 17.28 -33.48 7.42
CA GLN A 428 17.23 -34.90 7.05
C GLN A 428 16.18 -35.23 5.99
N ALA A 429 15.02 -34.55 6.01
CA ALA A 429 14.00 -34.74 4.98
C ALA A 429 14.44 -34.15 3.63
N LEU A 430 15.16 -33.02 3.64
CA LEU A 430 15.71 -32.39 2.45
C LEU A 430 16.83 -33.21 1.82
N ASP A 431 17.66 -33.89 2.61
CA ASP A 431 18.68 -34.84 2.13
C ASP A 431 18.07 -36.03 1.37
N GLU A 432 16.78 -36.32 1.57
CA GLU A 432 16.04 -37.37 0.85
C GLU A 432 15.37 -36.86 -0.44
N VAL A 433 15.36 -35.54 -0.69
CA VAL A 433 14.78 -34.95 -1.91
C VAL A 433 15.61 -35.36 -3.13
N PRO A 434 14.99 -35.90 -4.20
CA PRO A 434 15.72 -36.25 -5.40
C PRO A 434 16.40 -35.03 -6.05
N ASP A 435 17.64 -35.20 -6.50
CA ASP A 435 18.40 -34.15 -7.21
C ASP A 435 17.70 -33.66 -8.49
N ASN A 436 16.88 -34.53 -9.13
CA ASN A 436 16.17 -34.21 -10.36
C ASN A 436 14.67 -34.53 -10.23
N LEU A 437 13.86 -33.50 -10.03
CA LEU A 437 12.40 -33.63 -9.94
C LEU A 437 11.72 -33.75 -11.32
N GLU A 438 12.43 -33.51 -12.43
CA GLU A 438 11.88 -33.63 -13.79
C GLU A 438 11.56 -35.09 -14.17
N GLU A 439 12.09 -36.08 -13.42
CA GLU A 439 11.80 -37.50 -13.61
C GLU A 439 10.44 -37.94 -13.02
N TYR A 440 9.72 -37.04 -12.36
CA TYR A 440 8.45 -37.31 -11.68
C TYR A 440 7.27 -36.67 -12.41
N THR A 441 6.05 -37.10 -12.07
CA THR A 441 4.83 -36.47 -12.57
C THR A 441 4.77 -34.99 -12.15
N PHE A 442 4.19 -34.15 -13.01
CA PHE A 442 4.06 -32.72 -12.80
C PHE A 442 3.45 -32.41 -11.42
N GLU A 443 2.31 -33.02 -11.11
CA GLU A 443 1.55 -32.74 -9.89
C GLU A 443 2.35 -33.09 -8.63
N SER A 444 3.06 -34.22 -8.64
CA SER A 444 3.83 -34.65 -7.46
C SER A 444 5.13 -33.86 -7.29
N ALA A 445 5.78 -33.46 -8.39
CA ALA A 445 6.99 -32.65 -8.37
C ALA A 445 6.71 -31.23 -7.85
N VAL A 446 5.66 -30.58 -8.37
CA VAL A 446 5.20 -29.27 -7.90
C VAL A 446 4.83 -29.33 -6.41
N ALA A 447 4.05 -30.32 -5.99
CA ALA A 447 3.64 -30.46 -4.59
C ALA A 447 4.84 -30.58 -3.64
N LEU A 448 5.87 -31.37 -4.00
CA LEU A 448 7.08 -31.47 -3.20
C LEU A 448 7.88 -30.16 -3.20
N TYR A 449 8.06 -29.53 -4.35
CA TYR A 449 8.79 -28.26 -4.47
C TYR A 449 8.16 -27.16 -3.62
N GLU A 450 6.85 -26.96 -3.74
CA GLU A 450 6.12 -25.97 -2.95
C GLU A 450 6.16 -26.28 -1.45
N THR A 451 6.07 -27.57 -1.07
CA THR A 451 6.22 -27.98 0.33
C THR A 451 7.60 -27.65 0.87
N VAL A 452 8.66 -27.90 0.10
CA VAL A 452 10.04 -27.58 0.47
C VAL A 452 10.25 -26.07 0.59
N ASN A 453 9.73 -25.29 -0.36
CA ASN A 453 9.87 -23.83 -0.34
C ASN A 453 9.01 -23.13 0.72
N SER A 454 8.02 -23.82 1.29
CA SER A 454 7.20 -23.28 2.39
C SER A 454 7.91 -23.25 3.75
N VAL A 455 9.10 -23.85 3.87
CA VAL A 455 9.84 -23.92 5.15
C VAL A 455 10.33 -22.54 5.56
N ASN A 456 9.81 -22.03 6.68
CA ASN A 456 10.40 -20.88 7.36
C ASN A 456 11.62 -21.32 8.18
N TRP A 457 12.80 -20.77 7.86
CA TRP A 457 14.09 -21.14 8.48
C TRP A 457 14.49 -20.31 9.70
N TYR A 458 13.60 -19.43 10.17
CA TYR A 458 13.90 -18.47 11.24
C TYR A 458 13.03 -18.67 12.49
N MET A 459 12.42 -19.85 12.66
CA MET A 459 11.57 -20.17 13.82
C MET A 459 12.42 -20.53 15.05
N GLY A 460 12.03 -20.07 16.23
CA GLY A 460 12.68 -20.38 17.51
C GLY A 460 12.20 -21.64 18.20
N LYS A 461 12.87 -21.97 19.31
CA LYS A 461 12.59 -23.18 20.11
C LYS A 461 11.14 -23.32 20.53
N SER A 462 10.46 -22.20 20.81
CA SER A 462 9.04 -22.20 21.18
C SER A 462 8.13 -22.76 20.07
N GLN A 463 8.58 -22.74 18.82
CA GLN A 463 7.87 -23.17 17.62
C GLN A 463 8.33 -24.53 17.09
N GLN A 464 8.99 -25.35 17.92
CA GLN A 464 9.52 -26.66 17.50
C GLN A 464 8.45 -27.56 16.86
N GLU A 465 7.21 -27.53 17.34
CA GLU A 465 6.12 -28.33 16.76
C GLU A 465 5.81 -27.93 15.32
N ALA A 466 5.88 -26.64 14.98
CA ALA A 466 5.71 -26.15 13.62
C ALA A 466 6.88 -26.59 12.71
N VAL A 467 8.11 -26.53 13.23
CA VAL A 467 9.32 -26.97 12.51
C VAL A 467 9.32 -28.48 12.25
N ASP A 468 8.93 -29.28 13.24
CA ASP A 468 8.72 -30.72 13.08
C ASP A 468 7.60 -31.01 12.06
N GLY A 469 6.58 -30.14 12.02
CA GLY A 469 5.50 -30.15 11.03
C GLY A 469 6.00 -30.03 9.59
N TYR A 470 6.96 -29.12 9.31
CA TYR A 470 7.59 -29.01 7.99
C TYR A 470 8.30 -30.31 7.59
N ALA A 471 9.07 -30.90 8.50
CA ALA A 471 9.75 -32.17 8.23
C ALA A 471 8.75 -33.29 7.91
N ALA A 472 7.63 -33.35 8.64
CA ALA A 472 6.56 -34.31 8.39
C ALA A 472 5.87 -34.08 7.03
N ALA A 473 5.64 -32.82 6.65
CA ALA A 473 5.06 -32.45 5.37
C ALA A 473 5.96 -32.83 4.20
N ILE A 474 7.27 -32.51 4.26
CA ILE A 474 8.25 -32.89 3.23
C ILE A 474 8.29 -34.42 3.08
N LYS A 475 8.35 -35.17 4.19
CA LYS A 475 8.32 -36.65 4.15
C LYS A 475 7.04 -37.21 3.55
N ALA A 476 5.90 -36.57 3.81
CA ALA A 476 4.64 -36.96 3.20
C ALA A 476 4.62 -36.69 1.68
N ALA A 477 5.15 -35.53 1.25
CA ALA A 477 5.29 -35.19 -0.16
C ALA A 477 6.26 -36.13 -0.89
N LEU A 478 7.41 -36.46 -0.28
CA LEU A 478 8.35 -37.46 -0.78
C LEU A 478 7.70 -38.84 -0.94
N ALA A 479 6.89 -39.26 0.03
CA ALA A 479 6.16 -40.53 -0.05
C ALA A 479 5.05 -40.51 -1.12
N ALA A 480 4.58 -39.34 -1.51
CA ALA A 480 3.58 -39.12 -2.55
C ALA A 480 4.19 -38.87 -3.95
N LEU A 481 5.52 -38.82 -4.08
CA LEU A 481 6.18 -38.69 -5.37
C LEU A 481 5.80 -39.85 -6.30
N GLU A 482 5.34 -39.51 -7.49
CA GLU A 482 4.98 -40.49 -8.53
C GLU A 482 5.99 -40.39 -9.68
N PRO A 483 6.75 -41.46 -9.99
CA PRO A 483 7.66 -41.46 -11.13
C PRO A 483 6.92 -41.20 -12.44
N GLY A 484 7.53 -40.40 -13.32
CA GLY A 484 7.02 -40.16 -14.66
C GLY A 484 6.98 -41.42 -15.51
N ASP A 485 6.17 -41.41 -16.57
CA ASP A 485 6.05 -42.54 -17.51
C ASP A 485 7.07 -42.47 -18.68
N GLY A 486 8.02 -41.54 -18.59
CA GLY A 486 9.02 -41.23 -19.62
C GLY A 486 8.57 -40.17 -20.63
N THR A 487 7.39 -39.56 -20.44
CA THR A 487 6.98 -38.34 -21.16
C THR A 487 7.37 -37.09 -20.37
N ALA A 488 7.62 -36.00 -21.09
CA ALA A 488 7.95 -34.71 -20.46
C ALA A 488 6.74 -34.16 -19.68
N SER A 489 6.97 -33.76 -18.43
CA SER A 489 5.94 -33.26 -17.52
C SER A 489 5.73 -31.75 -17.61
N GLY A 490 6.69 -31.00 -18.17
CA GLY A 490 6.69 -29.54 -18.18
C GLY A 490 7.24 -28.90 -16.90
N PHE A 491 7.51 -29.69 -15.85
CA PHE A 491 8.28 -29.25 -14.70
C PHE A 491 9.76 -29.19 -15.11
N ILE A 492 10.40 -28.04 -14.96
CA ILE A 492 11.73 -27.76 -15.47
C ILE A 492 12.54 -27.02 -14.42
N ASP A 493 13.69 -27.60 -14.05
CA ASP A 493 14.69 -26.93 -13.23
C ASP A 493 15.77 -26.33 -14.13
N ILE A 494 15.97 -25.02 -14.06
CA ILE A 494 16.95 -24.32 -14.91
C ILE A 494 18.39 -24.67 -14.55
N ARG A 495 18.64 -25.20 -13.33
CA ARG A 495 19.96 -25.65 -12.87
C ARG A 495 20.51 -26.85 -13.67
N ASN A 496 19.66 -27.50 -14.46
CA ASN A 496 20.04 -28.62 -15.32
C ASN A 496 20.58 -28.19 -16.70
N GLY A 497 20.78 -26.89 -16.93
CA GLY A 497 21.36 -26.34 -18.16
C GLY A 497 20.42 -25.40 -18.91
N ASP A 498 20.99 -24.63 -19.85
CA ASP A 498 20.25 -23.70 -20.73
C ASP A 498 18.98 -24.34 -21.28
N LEU A 499 17.88 -23.62 -21.20
CA LEU A 499 16.58 -24.06 -21.68
C LEU A 499 16.21 -23.34 -22.98
N TYR A 500 16.00 -24.10 -24.05
CA TYR A 500 15.49 -23.58 -25.31
C TYR A 500 14.11 -24.18 -25.58
N ILE A 501 13.07 -23.36 -25.67
CA ILE A 501 11.69 -23.79 -25.92
C ILE A 501 11.33 -23.45 -27.37
N THR A 502 10.85 -24.43 -28.12
CA THR A 502 10.44 -24.29 -29.53
C THR A 502 8.94 -24.53 -29.67
N SER A 503 8.38 -24.29 -30.86
CA SER A 503 6.97 -24.57 -31.14
C SER A 503 6.55 -26.04 -30.98
N THR A 504 7.49 -26.98 -30.82
CA THR A 504 7.23 -28.42 -30.74
C THR A 504 7.75 -29.09 -29.47
N GLY A 505 8.50 -28.37 -28.62
CA GLY A 505 9.22 -28.99 -27.52
C GLY A 505 10.22 -28.07 -26.82
N TYR A 506 11.18 -28.68 -26.16
CA TYR A 506 12.31 -27.98 -25.55
C TYR A 506 13.60 -28.82 -25.63
N ARG A 507 14.75 -28.18 -25.45
CA ARG A 507 16.06 -28.85 -25.40
C ARG A 507 16.98 -28.17 -24.38
N ARG A 508 17.98 -28.92 -23.90
CA ARG A 508 19.02 -28.42 -23.01
C ARG A 508 20.25 -28.05 -23.84
N GLY A 509 20.68 -26.80 -23.89
CA GLY A 509 21.83 -26.41 -24.71
C GLY A 509 21.56 -26.34 -26.23
N SER A 510 22.36 -25.55 -26.95
CA SER A 510 22.15 -25.10 -28.35
C SER A 510 22.15 -26.20 -29.44
N GLN A 511 22.58 -27.43 -29.13
CA GLN A 511 22.81 -28.51 -30.09
C GLN A 511 22.23 -29.86 -29.68
N GLU A 512 21.47 -29.92 -28.58
CA GLU A 512 20.88 -31.18 -28.11
C GLU A 512 19.57 -31.53 -28.82
N ASP A 513 19.19 -32.81 -28.73
CA ASP A 513 17.96 -33.33 -29.30
C ASP A 513 16.74 -32.74 -28.57
N GLU A 514 15.73 -32.34 -29.35
CA GLU A 514 14.49 -31.77 -28.82
C GLU A 514 13.59 -32.83 -28.16
N ILE A 515 13.10 -32.51 -26.98
CA ILE A 515 12.09 -33.25 -26.24
C ILE A 515 10.72 -32.66 -26.58
N ALA A 516 9.88 -33.47 -27.22
CA ALA A 516 8.55 -33.04 -27.63
C ALA A 516 7.66 -32.74 -26.41
N TYR A 517 7.18 -31.51 -26.31
CA TYR A 517 6.29 -31.02 -25.26
C TYR A 517 5.62 -29.73 -25.73
N THR A 518 4.33 -29.59 -25.46
CA THR A 518 3.54 -28.41 -25.89
C THR A 518 2.52 -27.99 -24.82
N GLY A 519 2.65 -28.53 -23.61
CA GLY A 519 1.86 -28.11 -22.45
C GLY A 519 2.47 -26.87 -21.81
N SER A 520 1.96 -26.50 -20.64
CA SER A 520 2.48 -25.39 -19.86
C SER A 520 3.82 -25.77 -19.21
N TYR A 521 4.75 -24.82 -19.15
CA TYR A 521 6.07 -25.01 -18.53
C TYR A 521 6.04 -24.44 -17.11
N TYR A 522 6.59 -25.16 -16.15
CA TYR A 522 6.75 -24.71 -14.77
C TYR A 522 8.24 -24.66 -14.45
N LEU A 523 8.79 -23.45 -14.38
CA LEU A 523 10.22 -23.19 -14.30
C LEU A 523 10.60 -22.80 -12.87
N ILE A 524 11.66 -23.43 -12.38
CA ILE A 524 12.25 -23.17 -11.07
C ILE A 524 13.77 -23.08 -11.18
N GLY A 525 14.39 -22.64 -10.09
CA GLY A 525 15.83 -22.78 -9.87
C GLY A 525 16.56 -21.45 -9.73
N ASP A 526 17.75 -21.54 -9.15
CA ASP A 526 18.66 -20.43 -8.92
C ASP A 526 19.96 -20.71 -9.67
N THR A 527 20.37 -19.81 -10.57
CA THR A 527 21.57 -19.98 -11.36
C THR A 527 22.15 -18.66 -11.83
N SER A 528 23.47 -18.64 -12.01
CA SER A 528 24.17 -17.60 -12.77
C SER A 528 24.78 -18.08 -14.09
N GLN A 529 24.59 -19.36 -14.42
CA GLN A 529 25.25 -20.01 -15.54
C GLN A 529 24.32 -20.23 -16.73
N TYR A 530 23.02 -20.42 -16.48
CA TYR A 530 22.08 -20.90 -17.48
C TYR A 530 21.00 -19.87 -17.80
N LYS A 531 20.48 -19.93 -19.02
CA LYS A 531 19.46 -19.00 -19.53
C LYS A 531 18.21 -19.72 -20.05
N VAL A 532 17.12 -18.97 -20.18
CA VAL A 532 15.89 -19.41 -20.83
C VAL A 532 15.69 -18.64 -22.14
N LEU A 533 15.52 -19.37 -23.25
CA LEU A 533 15.22 -18.80 -24.56
C LEU A 533 13.96 -19.46 -25.16
N ILE A 534 12.94 -18.66 -25.43
CA ILE A 534 11.75 -19.09 -26.16
C ILE A 534 11.97 -18.80 -27.63
N GLU A 535 12.36 -19.79 -28.42
CA GLU A 535 12.75 -19.62 -29.83
C GLU A 535 11.55 -19.44 -30.77
N SER A 536 10.42 -20.09 -30.47
CA SER A 536 9.21 -20.03 -31.31
C SER A 536 7.98 -20.63 -30.62
N GLY A 537 6.79 -20.32 -31.14
CA GLY A 537 5.52 -20.88 -30.64
C GLY A 537 4.82 -19.96 -29.65
N SER A 538 3.66 -20.41 -29.15
CA SER A 538 2.89 -19.70 -28.12
C SER A 538 2.81 -20.60 -26.90
N HIS A 539 3.36 -20.15 -25.78
CA HIS A 539 3.61 -20.98 -24.59
C HIS A 539 3.04 -20.34 -23.33
N GLU A 540 2.55 -21.19 -22.42
CA GLU A 540 2.19 -20.80 -21.07
C GLU A 540 3.34 -21.19 -20.14
N ILE A 541 3.84 -20.23 -19.35
CA ILE A 541 4.99 -20.37 -18.49
C ILE A 541 4.61 -19.94 -17.07
N ILE A 542 4.87 -20.79 -16.10
CA ILE A 542 4.74 -20.49 -14.68
C ILE A 542 6.16 -20.45 -14.13
N ILE A 543 6.57 -19.33 -13.55
CA ILE A 543 7.84 -19.25 -12.82
C ILE A 543 7.54 -19.26 -11.32
N ASN A 544 8.27 -20.06 -10.54
CA ASN A 544 8.12 -20.10 -9.09
C ASN A 544 9.47 -20.10 -8.38
N GLY A 545 9.83 -18.97 -7.78
CA GLY A 545 11.14 -18.83 -7.13
C GLY A 545 12.30 -18.89 -8.13
N LEU A 546 12.07 -18.44 -9.37
CA LEU A 546 13.07 -18.50 -10.43
C LEU A 546 14.03 -17.32 -10.32
N ASN A 547 15.31 -17.62 -10.08
CA ASN A 547 16.37 -16.62 -9.96
C ASN A 547 17.46 -16.89 -10.99
N ILE A 548 17.62 -15.97 -11.94
CA ILE A 548 18.64 -16.06 -12.98
C ILE A 548 19.42 -14.75 -13.01
N LEU A 549 20.71 -14.83 -12.68
CA LEU A 549 21.66 -13.71 -12.70
C LEU A 549 22.71 -13.91 -13.78
N ARG A 550 22.68 -13.11 -14.84
CA ARG A 550 23.59 -13.29 -15.98
C ARG A 550 24.62 -12.18 -16.05
N ASN A 551 25.86 -12.52 -15.66
CA ASN A 551 27.00 -11.61 -15.72
C ASN A 551 27.90 -11.92 -16.93
N GLU A 552 27.30 -12.32 -18.05
CA GLU A 552 28.01 -12.70 -19.27
C GLU A 552 27.47 -11.90 -20.48
N GLU A 553 28.39 -11.39 -21.31
CA GLU A 553 28.12 -10.58 -22.52
C GLU A 553 27.50 -11.37 -23.70
N ASP A 554 26.68 -12.41 -23.46
CA ASP A 554 26.15 -13.25 -24.55
C ASP A 554 24.63 -13.49 -24.56
N ALA A 555 23.90 -13.16 -23.48
CA ALA A 555 22.43 -13.26 -23.48
C ALA A 555 21.77 -12.78 -22.17
N SER A 556 20.54 -12.30 -22.33
CA SER A 556 19.55 -12.13 -21.27
C SER A 556 19.29 -13.41 -20.45
N PRO A 557 18.94 -13.26 -19.16
CA PRO A 557 18.44 -14.34 -18.30
C PRO A 557 17.27 -15.10 -18.90
N PHE A 558 16.32 -14.34 -19.44
CA PHE A 558 15.11 -14.86 -20.06
C PHE A 558 14.83 -14.05 -21.32
N ALA A 559 14.67 -14.72 -22.46
CA ALA A 559 14.41 -14.06 -23.73
C ALA A 559 13.27 -14.73 -24.50
N VAL A 560 12.40 -13.92 -25.11
CA VAL A 560 11.34 -14.36 -26.01
C VAL A 560 11.74 -13.96 -27.43
N SER A 561 12.07 -14.91 -28.30
CA SER A 561 12.53 -14.57 -29.65
C SER A 561 11.41 -14.00 -30.53
N SER A 562 11.79 -13.24 -31.55
CA SER A 562 10.86 -12.77 -32.58
C SER A 562 10.04 -13.93 -33.19
N GLY A 563 8.71 -13.81 -33.20
CA GLY A 563 7.77 -14.85 -33.62
C GLY A 563 7.34 -15.83 -32.53
N ALA A 564 7.83 -15.66 -31.29
CA ALA A 564 7.34 -16.37 -30.11
C ALA A 564 6.37 -15.51 -29.28
N GLU A 565 5.46 -16.18 -28.56
CA GLU A 565 4.52 -15.59 -27.61
C GLU A 565 4.60 -16.34 -26.28
N VAL A 566 4.66 -15.59 -25.18
CA VAL A 566 4.63 -16.14 -23.83
C VAL A 566 3.46 -15.54 -23.06
N LYS A 567 2.67 -16.41 -22.41
CA LYS A 567 1.79 -16.04 -21.32
C LYS A 567 2.43 -16.52 -20.02
N MET A 568 2.75 -15.60 -19.13
CA MET A 568 3.51 -15.87 -17.93
C MET A 568 2.75 -15.52 -16.66
N SER A 569 2.67 -16.46 -15.71
CA SER A 569 2.32 -16.18 -14.32
C SER A 569 3.51 -16.47 -13.41
N PHE A 570 3.60 -15.75 -12.30
CA PHE A 570 4.70 -15.89 -11.35
C PHE A 570 4.20 -16.10 -9.92
N ILE A 571 4.90 -16.98 -9.21
CA ILE A 571 4.67 -17.37 -7.80
C ILE A 571 5.99 -17.18 -7.05
N GLY A 572 5.95 -16.84 -5.77
CA GLY A 572 7.16 -16.60 -4.99
C GLY A 572 7.97 -15.39 -5.49
N ASP A 573 9.23 -15.30 -5.08
CA ASP A 573 10.15 -14.24 -5.50
C ASP A 573 10.91 -14.66 -6.76
N ASN A 574 10.73 -13.93 -7.86
CA ASN A 574 11.42 -14.23 -9.11
C ASN A 574 12.32 -13.07 -9.49
N ARG A 575 13.56 -13.39 -9.87
CA ARG A 575 14.60 -12.39 -10.20
C ARG A 575 15.24 -12.75 -11.53
N LEU A 576 15.14 -11.83 -12.49
CA LEU A 576 15.81 -11.93 -13.78
C LEU A 576 16.71 -10.72 -13.93
N ILE A 577 18.00 -10.93 -13.68
CA ILE A 577 18.99 -9.85 -13.61
C ILE A 577 20.02 -10.09 -14.70
N ALA A 578 20.14 -9.13 -15.59
CA ALA A 578 21.17 -9.10 -16.62
C ALA A 578 22.26 -8.10 -16.23
N ASP A 579 23.41 -8.25 -16.89
CA ASP A 579 24.53 -7.32 -16.91
C ASP A 579 24.78 -6.97 -18.38
N TYR A 580 25.57 -5.92 -18.65
CA TYR A 580 25.87 -5.42 -19.99
C TYR A 580 24.62 -5.07 -20.81
N SER A 581 24.76 -5.03 -22.14
CA SER A 581 23.74 -4.66 -23.14
C SER A 581 22.48 -5.55 -23.22
N PHE A 582 22.09 -6.27 -22.18
CA PHE A 582 20.98 -7.24 -22.19
C PHE A 582 19.84 -6.86 -21.24
N ALA A 583 18.61 -7.03 -21.72
CA ALA A 583 17.44 -6.88 -20.88
C ALA A 583 17.33 -8.02 -19.88
N GLY A 584 16.80 -7.74 -18.68
CA GLY A 584 16.50 -8.75 -17.67
C GLY A 584 15.49 -9.78 -18.20
N LEU A 585 14.45 -9.29 -18.85
CA LEU A 585 13.50 -10.08 -19.64
C LEU A 585 13.38 -9.51 -21.06
N ASN A 586 14.08 -10.13 -22.00
CA ASN A 586 14.12 -9.65 -23.38
C ASN A 586 12.86 -10.03 -24.18
N VAL A 587 12.22 -9.02 -24.77
CA VAL A 587 11.04 -9.10 -25.63
C VAL A 587 11.28 -8.16 -26.83
N PRO A 588 11.99 -8.63 -27.87
CA PRO A 588 12.35 -7.84 -29.05
C PRO A 588 11.19 -7.71 -30.04
N GLU A 589 11.36 -6.88 -31.06
CA GLU A 589 10.38 -6.69 -32.14
C GLU A 589 9.88 -8.02 -32.74
N GLY A 590 8.55 -8.18 -32.78
CA GLY A 590 7.89 -9.40 -33.26
C GLY A 590 7.75 -10.52 -32.22
N ALA A 591 8.30 -10.36 -31.02
CA ALA A 591 7.96 -11.19 -29.86
C ALA A 591 6.75 -10.64 -29.11
N LYS A 592 6.13 -11.49 -28.29
CA LYS A 592 5.02 -11.08 -27.43
C LYS A 592 5.11 -11.69 -26.03
N LEU A 593 4.95 -10.86 -25.02
CA LEU A 593 4.86 -11.24 -23.62
C LEU A 593 3.50 -10.80 -23.07
N ASN A 594 2.82 -11.68 -22.33
CA ASN A 594 1.67 -11.34 -21.51
C ASN A 594 1.89 -11.82 -20.07
N LEU A 595 2.03 -10.89 -19.13
CA LEU A 595 2.09 -11.14 -17.68
C LEU A 595 0.68 -11.15 -17.12
N ILE A 596 0.20 -12.30 -16.65
CA ILE A 596 -1.24 -12.52 -16.43
C ILE A 596 -1.71 -12.22 -15.01
N GLU A 597 -3.01 -11.92 -14.85
CA GLU A 597 -3.64 -11.52 -13.58
C GLU A 597 -3.53 -12.56 -12.45
N SER A 598 -3.29 -13.83 -12.78
CA SER A 598 -3.21 -14.92 -11.80
C SER A 598 -1.86 -15.00 -11.08
N SER A 599 -0.93 -14.09 -11.35
CA SER A 599 0.34 -13.99 -10.63
C SER A 599 0.11 -13.61 -9.16
N THR A 600 0.65 -14.42 -8.25
CA THR A 600 0.53 -14.24 -6.80
C THR A 600 1.86 -13.93 -6.11
N GLY A 601 2.97 -14.01 -6.85
CA GLY A 601 4.31 -13.63 -6.38
C GLY A 601 4.77 -12.28 -6.93
N SER A 602 6.09 -12.06 -6.88
CA SER A 602 6.73 -10.88 -7.47
C SER A 602 7.67 -11.25 -8.61
N LEU A 603 7.84 -10.29 -9.52
CA LEU A 603 8.82 -10.33 -10.58
C LEU A 603 9.72 -9.09 -10.48
N TYR A 604 10.97 -9.31 -10.12
CA TYR A 604 12.03 -8.32 -10.18
C TYR A 604 12.88 -8.54 -11.43
N VAL A 605 13.00 -7.50 -12.24
CA VAL A 605 13.68 -7.53 -13.53
C VAL A 605 14.60 -6.34 -13.63
N LEU A 606 15.88 -6.61 -13.90
CA LEU A 606 16.92 -5.61 -14.01
C LEU A 606 17.68 -5.85 -15.32
N GLY A 607 17.61 -4.89 -16.23
CA GLY A 607 18.46 -4.81 -17.41
C GLY A 607 19.84 -4.29 -17.03
N GLY A 608 20.87 -4.74 -17.74
CA GLY A 608 22.21 -4.17 -17.58
C GLY A 608 22.38 -2.87 -18.36
N ASP A 609 23.63 -2.47 -18.60
CA ASP A 609 24.01 -1.28 -19.38
C ASP A 609 23.09 -1.06 -20.59
N ASP A 610 22.40 0.08 -20.62
CA ASP A 610 21.65 0.58 -21.77
C ASP A 610 20.52 -0.33 -22.29
N ALA A 611 20.14 -1.38 -21.54
CA ALA A 611 19.08 -2.30 -21.91
C ALA A 611 17.84 -2.16 -21.01
N ALA A 612 16.68 -2.54 -21.53
CA ALA A 612 15.45 -2.42 -20.76
C ALA A 612 15.37 -3.42 -19.59
N GLY A 613 14.64 -3.09 -18.53
CA GLY A 613 14.28 -4.09 -17.52
C GLY A 613 13.44 -5.22 -18.13
N ILE A 614 12.32 -4.83 -18.75
CA ILE A 614 11.50 -5.70 -19.60
C ILE A 614 11.41 -5.08 -21.00
N GLY A 615 11.90 -5.80 -22.01
CA GLY A 615 11.74 -5.42 -23.41
C GLY A 615 13.03 -5.54 -24.23
N GLY A 616 13.47 -4.47 -24.87
CA GLY A 616 14.62 -4.50 -25.80
C GLY A 616 15.97 -4.59 -25.11
N ASN A 617 16.92 -5.31 -25.74
CA ASN A 617 18.35 -5.12 -25.46
C ASN A 617 18.82 -3.74 -25.98
N GLU A 618 20.10 -3.40 -25.79
CA GLU A 618 20.71 -2.24 -26.46
C GLU A 618 20.53 -2.33 -27.99
N ASP A 619 20.23 -1.19 -28.64
CA ASP A 619 19.93 -1.04 -30.07
C ASP A 619 18.71 -1.88 -30.55
N GLU A 620 17.82 -2.31 -29.65
CA GLU A 620 16.69 -3.20 -29.97
C GLU A 620 15.33 -2.64 -29.53
N ASN A 621 14.40 -2.58 -30.49
CA ASN A 621 13.00 -2.24 -30.19
C ASN A 621 12.35 -3.35 -29.36
N ALA A 622 11.50 -2.97 -28.41
CA ALA A 622 10.60 -3.91 -27.76
C ALA A 622 9.51 -4.42 -28.72
N GLY A 623 9.04 -5.63 -28.42
CA GLY A 623 7.89 -6.26 -29.06
C GLY A 623 6.57 -5.83 -28.44
N VAL A 624 5.65 -6.78 -28.28
CA VAL A 624 4.37 -6.54 -27.60
C VAL A 624 4.46 -7.00 -26.15
N ILE A 625 4.26 -6.08 -25.21
CA ILE A 625 4.26 -6.35 -23.77
C ILE A 625 2.86 -6.06 -23.23
N ILE A 626 2.22 -7.08 -22.64
CA ILE A 626 0.90 -6.98 -22.01
C ILE A 626 1.05 -7.32 -20.54
N ILE A 627 0.45 -6.52 -19.66
CA ILE A 627 0.43 -6.74 -18.22
C ILE A 627 -1.03 -6.71 -17.75
N ASP A 628 -1.59 -7.89 -17.50
CA ASP A 628 -2.94 -8.05 -16.95
C ASP A 628 -2.95 -7.97 -15.41
N GLY A 629 -1.82 -8.26 -14.74
CA GLY A 629 -1.66 -8.10 -13.30
C GLY A 629 -0.31 -8.58 -12.74
N GLY A 630 -0.21 -8.64 -11.41
CA GLY A 630 0.99 -9.04 -10.65
C GLY A 630 1.72 -7.88 -9.97
N ASP A 631 2.75 -8.20 -9.18
CA ASP A 631 3.68 -7.24 -8.56
C ASP A 631 5.01 -7.24 -9.31
N ILE A 632 5.31 -6.14 -10.01
CA ILE A 632 6.41 -6.07 -10.99
C ILE A 632 7.29 -4.88 -10.68
N THR A 633 8.59 -5.14 -10.57
CA THR A 633 9.63 -4.11 -10.50
C THR A 633 10.56 -4.30 -11.69
N ALA A 634 10.58 -3.33 -12.60
CA ALA A 634 11.34 -3.36 -13.84
C ALA A 634 12.27 -2.15 -13.93
N LEU A 635 13.57 -2.41 -13.90
CA LEU A 635 14.59 -1.39 -13.78
C LEU A 635 15.59 -1.49 -14.94
N SER A 636 16.07 -0.35 -15.40
CA SER A 636 17.24 -0.22 -16.28
C SER A 636 18.37 0.47 -15.52
N GLU A 637 19.58 -0.11 -15.57
CA GLU A 637 20.79 0.49 -15.02
C GLU A 637 21.36 1.63 -15.89
N GLY A 638 21.01 1.70 -17.18
CA GLY A 638 21.50 2.72 -18.11
C GLY A 638 20.39 3.39 -18.91
N ASP A 639 20.68 3.73 -20.18
CA ASP A 639 19.78 4.45 -21.09
C ASP A 639 18.54 3.65 -21.56
N GLY A 640 18.39 2.40 -21.15
CA GLY A 640 17.20 1.60 -21.42
C GLY A 640 15.97 2.07 -20.65
N ALA A 641 14.79 1.70 -21.14
CA ALA A 641 13.55 1.93 -20.39
C ALA A 641 13.38 0.92 -19.24
N GLY A 642 12.69 1.29 -18.16
CA GLY A 642 12.27 0.31 -17.17
C GLY A 642 11.41 -0.81 -17.82
N ILE A 643 10.39 -0.40 -18.57
CA ILE A 643 9.60 -1.27 -19.46
C ILE A 643 9.55 -0.66 -20.86
N GLY A 644 10.11 -1.37 -21.85
CA GLY A 644 10.05 -1.00 -23.25
C GLY A 644 11.39 -1.18 -23.97
N GLY A 645 11.85 -0.18 -24.71
CA GLY A 645 13.05 -0.32 -25.55
C GLY A 645 14.36 -0.19 -24.76
N GLY A 646 15.44 -0.80 -25.24
CA GLY A 646 16.80 -0.43 -24.79
C GLY A 646 17.24 0.89 -25.43
N TYR A 647 18.48 1.30 -25.21
CA TYR A 647 19.12 2.42 -25.89
C TYR A 647 18.96 2.33 -27.40
N ARG A 648 18.49 3.41 -28.04
CA ARG A 648 18.06 3.51 -29.45
C ARG A 648 16.95 2.53 -29.87
N GLY A 649 16.36 1.84 -28.91
CA GLY A 649 15.24 0.93 -29.08
C GLY A 649 13.92 1.61 -28.73
N GLY A 650 12.92 1.49 -29.59
CA GLY A 650 11.57 1.96 -29.32
C GLY A 650 10.77 1.02 -28.41
N ALA A 651 9.72 1.55 -27.79
CA ALA A 651 8.87 0.86 -26.81
C ALA A 651 8.02 -0.30 -27.39
N GLY A 652 7.84 -0.36 -28.71
CA GLY A 652 6.90 -1.30 -29.33
C GLY A 652 5.45 -1.01 -28.94
N GLU A 653 4.70 -2.06 -28.58
CA GLU A 653 3.33 -1.95 -28.05
C GLU A 653 3.30 -2.40 -26.59
N ILE A 654 2.96 -1.49 -25.68
CA ILE A 654 2.83 -1.74 -24.25
C ILE A 654 1.36 -1.58 -23.85
N VAL A 655 0.75 -2.62 -23.26
CA VAL A 655 -0.63 -2.61 -22.78
C VAL A 655 -0.68 -3.02 -21.31
N ILE A 656 -1.15 -2.13 -20.45
CA ILE A 656 -1.32 -2.39 -19.01
C ILE A 656 -2.80 -2.38 -18.68
N ASN A 657 -3.34 -3.53 -18.26
CA ASN A 657 -4.72 -3.69 -17.84
C ASN A 657 -4.89 -3.67 -16.31
N GLY A 658 -3.82 -4.00 -15.56
CA GLY A 658 -3.83 -4.05 -14.10
C GLY A 658 -2.44 -4.35 -13.53
N GLY A 659 -2.38 -4.62 -12.23
CA GLY A 659 -1.14 -4.91 -11.50
C GLY A 659 -0.62 -3.74 -10.67
N ASN A 660 0.42 -4.03 -9.88
CA ASN A 660 1.26 -3.04 -9.23
C ASN A 660 2.61 -3.01 -9.94
N ILE A 661 2.93 -1.91 -10.59
CA ILE A 661 4.07 -1.80 -11.49
C ILE A 661 4.95 -0.65 -11.02
N TYR A 662 6.21 -0.96 -10.78
CA TYR A 662 7.26 0.03 -10.58
C TYR A 662 8.25 -0.10 -11.73
N ALA A 663 8.32 0.91 -12.58
CA ALA A 663 9.16 0.94 -13.77
C ALA A 663 10.05 2.19 -13.74
N GLU A 664 11.37 2.00 -13.77
CA GLU A 664 12.31 3.09 -13.57
C GLU A 664 13.56 2.93 -14.44
N CYS A 665 13.99 4.03 -15.05
CA CYS A 665 15.35 4.20 -15.57
C CYS A 665 16.18 4.86 -14.47
N LEU A 666 17.26 4.18 -14.03
CA LEU A 666 17.96 4.53 -12.79
C LEU A 666 18.99 5.65 -12.94
N ASP A 667 19.62 5.81 -14.11
CA ASP A 667 20.85 6.63 -14.22
C ASP A 667 20.86 7.59 -15.42
N ASN A 668 20.02 7.40 -16.46
CA ASN A 668 20.17 8.18 -17.70
C ASN A 668 18.82 8.53 -18.39
N ASP A 669 18.82 8.49 -19.73
CA ASP A 669 17.87 9.17 -20.62
C ASP A 669 16.66 8.33 -21.05
N GLY A 670 16.56 7.10 -20.54
CA GLY A 670 15.46 6.19 -20.83
C GLY A 670 14.16 6.58 -20.14
N ALA A 671 13.03 6.17 -20.72
CA ALA A 671 11.73 6.35 -20.09
C ALA A 671 11.50 5.34 -18.96
N GLY A 672 10.66 5.68 -17.97
CA GLY A 672 10.18 4.68 -17.01
C GLY A 672 9.39 3.57 -17.72
N ILE A 673 8.38 3.97 -18.49
CA ILE A 673 7.63 3.10 -19.41
C ILE A 673 7.65 3.73 -20.79
N GLY A 674 8.33 3.11 -21.76
CA GLY A 674 8.54 3.77 -23.03
C GLY A 674 9.75 3.34 -23.84
N GLY A 675 10.31 4.28 -24.61
CA GLY A 675 11.57 4.08 -25.33
C GLY A 675 12.78 4.26 -24.42
N GLY A 676 13.91 3.62 -24.75
CA GLY A 676 15.21 4.03 -24.20
C GLY A 676 15.67 5.36 -24.81
N ASP A 677 16.86 5.87 -24.45
CA ASP A 677 17.44 7.07 -25.07
C ASP A 677 17.46 6.90 -26.59
N ARG A 678 17.04 7.93 -27.34
CA ARG A 678 16.84 7.95 -28.81
C ARG A 678 15.84 6.91 -29.33
N GLY A 679 15.16 6.22 -28.44
CA GLY A 679 14.11 5.27 -28.72
C GLY A 679 12.76 5.96 -28.88
N GLN A 680 11.96 5.49 -29.84
CA GLN A 680 10.58 5.95 -29.99
C GLN A 680 9.71 5.48 -28.82
N GLY A 681 8.82 6.33 -28.32
CA GLY A 681 7.91 5.97 -27.21
C GLY A 681 6.84 4.93 -27.59
N GLY A 682 6.72 4.58 -28.86
CA GLY A 682 5.81 3.54 -29.36
C GLY A 682 4.34 3.79 -29.02
N VAL A 683 3.59 2.69 -28.88
CA VAL A 683 2.17 2.70 -28.51
C VAL A 683 2.00 2.19 -27.09
N ILE A 684 1.57 3.07 -26.19
CA ILE A 684 1.36 2.76 -24.78
C ILE A 684 -0.14 2.89 -24.46
N THR A 685 -0.76 1.83 -23.94
CA THR A 685 -2.16 1.83 -23.50
C THR A 685 -2.26 1.39 -22.05
N ILE A 686 -2.82 2.25 -21.20
CA ILE A 686 -3.07 1.97 -19.79
C ILE A 686 -4.58 1.98 -19.54
N ASN A 687 -5.12 0.83 -19.15
CA ASN A 687 -6.54 0.63 -18.84
C ASN A 687 -6.83 0.59 -17.33
N GLY A 688 -5.81 0.31 -16.50
CA GLY A 688 -5.93 0.16 -15.06
C GLY A 688 -4.59 -0.15 -14.40
N GLY A 689 -4.60 -0.45 -13.10
CA GLY A 689 -3.41 -0.75 -12.30
C GLY A 689 -2.97 0.41 -11.41
N VAL A 690 -1.99 0.12 -10.55
CA VAL A 690 -1.21 1.09 -9.78
C VAL A 690 0.18 1.11 -10.39
N ILE A 691 0.58 2.25 -10.95
CA ILE A 691 1.75 2.36 -11.80
C ILE A 691 2.61 3.51 -11.31
N THR A 692 3.88 3.24 -11.06
CA THR A 692 4.91 4.26 -10.87
C THR A 692 5.91 4.14 -12.02
N ALA A 693 6.05 5.20 -12.80
CA ALA A 693 6.90 5.27 -13.98
C ALA A 693 7.81 6.49 -13.89
N LEU A 694 9.11 6.27 -13.71
CA LEU A 694 10.09 7.31 -13.39
C LEU A 694 11.32 7.24 -14.31
N SER A 695 11.95 8.40 -14.53
CA SER A 695 13.28 8.56 -15.13
C SER A 695 14.09 9.46 -14.18
N LEU A 696 15.25 9.00 -13.71
CA LEU A 696 15.88 9.52 -12.49
C LEU A 696 16.98 10.58 -12.63
N ASP A 697 17.47 10.93 -13.82
CA ASP A 697 18.59 11.89 -13.89
C ASP A 697 18.48 12.93 -15.01
N ASP A 698 18.04 12.55 -16.22
CA ASP A 698 18.06 13.48 -17.35
C ASP A 698 16.69 13.60 -18.05
N ALA A 699 16.59 13.16 -19.30
CA ALA A 699 15.64 13.72 -20.25
C ALA A 699 14.52 12.77 -20.68
N GLY A 700 14.55 11.50 -20.30
CA GLY A 700 13.51 10.53 -20.62
C GLY A 700 12.16 10.87 -19.98
N ALA A 701 11.05 10.56 -20.64
CA ALA A 701 9.73 10.75 -20.05
C ALA A 701 9.46 9.72 -18.94
N GLY A 702 8.62 10.07 -17.97
CA GLY A 702 8.11 9.04 -17.04
C GLY A 702 7.35 7.95 -17.80
N ILE A 703 6.41 8.38 -18.65
CA ILE A 703 5.70 7.53 -19.62
C ILE A 703 5.81 8.17 -21.01
N GLY A 704 6.47 7.49 -21.95
CA GLY A 704 6.53 7.95 -23.34
C GLY A 704 7.86 7.70 -24.02
N ALA A 705 8.48 8.73 -24.59
CA ALA A 705 9.76 8.58 -25.28
C ALA A 705 10.95 8.78 -24.32
N GLY A 706 12.11 8.19 -24.66
CA GLY A 706 13.37 8.58 -24.04
C GLY A 706 13.83 9.97 -24.50
N SER A 707 15.02 10.39 -24.07
CA SER A 707 15.69 11.60 -24.58
C SER A 707 16.03 11.48 -26.06
N ASP A 708 16.26 12.59 -26.74
CA ASP A 708 16.53 12.65 -28.17
C ASP A 708 17.88 13.32 -28.50
N GLY A 709 18.86 12.49 -28.85
CA GLY A 709 20.08 12.95 -29.52
C GLY A 709 19.83 13.47 -30.96
N TYR A 710 20.59 14.51 -31.36
CA TYR A 710 20.70 15.19 -32.68
C TYR A 710 19.60 14.98 -33.75
N GLU A 711 19.09 16.10 -34.27
CA GLU A 711 18.02 16.38 -35.28
C GLU A 711 17.59 15.35 -36.36
N ASP A 712 18.30 14.25 -36.60
CA ASP A 712 18.01 13.29 -37.69
C ASP A 712 17.36 11.96 -37.22
N ASP A 713 17.25 11.70 -35.90
CA ASP A 713 16.80 10.40 -35.35
C ASP A 713 15.94 10.56 -34.07
N TYR A 714 14.87 11.35 -34.16
CA TYR A 714 14.04 11.68 -32.99
C TYR A 714 13.23 10.48 -32.47
N GLY A 715 13.29 10.27 -31.14
CA GLY A 715 12.35 9.44 -30.40
C GLY A 715 11.02 10.16 -30.22
N TYR A 716 10.10 10.04 -31.17
CA TYR A 716 8.73 10.51 -30.97
C TYR A 716 7.87 9.42 -30.32
N VAL A 717 6.84 9.83 -29.59
CA VAL A 717 5.77 8.93 -29.15
C VAL A 717 4.82 8.68 -30.33
N ASP A 718 4.38 7.45 -30.59
CA ASP A 718 3.32 7.22 -31.58
C ASP A 718 1.96 7.57 -30.98
N ARG A 719 1.64 6.92 -29.85
CA ARG A 719 0.38 7.16 -29.13
C ARG A 719 0.46 6.70 -27.68
N ILE A 720 0.03 7.56 -26.76
CA ILE A 720 -0.26 7.19 -25.36
C ILE A 720 -1.77 7.27 -25.15
N VAL A 721 -2.37 6.20 -24.63
CA VAL A 721 -3.80 6.17 -24.26
C VAL A 721 -3.93 5.76 -22.80
N ILE A 722 -4.51 6.64 -21.99
CA ILE A 722 -4.81 6.36 -20.58
C ILE A 722 -6.33 6.35 -20.41
N ASN A 723 -6.88 5.19 -20.07
CA ASN A 723 -8.32 4.98 -19.85
C ASN A 723 -8.69 4.90 -18.36
N GLY A 724 -7.73 4.61 -17.48
CA GLY A 724 -7.94 4.40 -16.05
C GLY A 724 -6.64 4.04 -15.33
N GLY A 725 -6.76 3.71 -14.04
CA GLY A 725 -5.62 3.40 -13.16
C GLY A 725 -5.26 4.55 -12.22
N VAL A 726 -4.33 4.27 -11.31
CA VAL A 726 -3.64 5.25 -10.46
C VAL A 726 -2.19 5.28 -10.94
N ILE A 727 -1.78 6.39 -11.51
CA ILE A 727 -0.52 6.50 -12.25
C ILE A 727 0.29 7.62 -11.61
N THR A 728 1.48 7.29 -11.12
CA THR A 728 2.50 8.26 -10.77
C THR A 728 3.53 8.30 -11.89
N ALA A 729 3.67 9.45 -12.53
CA ALA A 729 4.64 9.65 -13.60
C ALA A 729 5.55 10.82 -13.26
N GLY A 730 6.85 10.68 -13.53
CA GLY A 730 7.83 11.70 -13.20
C GLY A 730 9.11 11.58 -14.04
N SER A 731 9.77 12.71 -14.20
CA SER A 731 11.06 12.85 -14.87
C SER A 731 11.69 14.16 -14.41
N ASP A 732 13.01 14.23 -14.32
CA ASP A 732 13.69 15.47 -13.93
C ASP A 732 13.60 16.52 -15.03
N SER A 733 13.92 16.16 -16.28
CA SER A 733 13.96 17.11 -17.39
C SER A 733 13.09 16.75 -18.59
N GLY A 734 12.59 15.51 -18.71
CA GLY A 734 11.59 15.11 -19.71
C GLY A 734 10.15 15.42 -19.28
N ALA A 735 9.16 15.15 -20.14
CA ALA A 735 7.76 15.23 -19.71
C ALA A 735 7.42 14.08 -18.75
N ALA A 736 6.54 14.31 -17.77
CA ALA A 736 6.05 13.19 -16.96
C ALA A 736 5.28 12.19 -17.85
N ILE A 737 4.46 12.68 -18.78
CA ILE A 737 3.78 11.87 -19.80
C ILE A 737 3.95 12.53 -21.17
N GLY A 738 4.72 11.94 -22.08
CA GLY A 738 4.90 12.46 -23.43
C GLY A 738 6.31 12.29 -23.98
N GLY A 739 6.87 13.37 -24.51
CA GLY A 739 8.22 13.36 -25.10
C GLY A 739 9.33 13.55 -24.06
N GLY A 740 10.54 13.17 -24.44
CA GLY A 740 11.76 13.56 -23.71
C GLY A 740 12.12 15.04 -23.86
N GLN A 741 13.24 15.45 -23.26
CA GLN A 741 13.66 16.86 -23.15
C GLN A 741 14.06 17.53 -24.47
N ASP A 742 14.65 16.82 -25.43
CA ASP A 742 15.47 17.37 -26.52
C ASP A 742 14.76 17.44 -27.89
N TYR A 743 13.59 18.08 -27.91
CA TYR A 743 12.95 18.54 -29.15
C TYR A 743 12.13 17.47 -29.93
N GLY A 744 11.45 16.56 -29.22
CA GLY A 744 10.55 15.57 -29.80
C GLY A 744 9.06 15.87 -29.65
N PRO A 745 8.23 15.93 -30.73
CA PRO A 745 6.77 15.89 -30.62
C PRO A 745 6.25 14.68 -29.82
N CYS A 746 5.21 14.94 -29.03
CA CYS A 746 4.63 13.97 -28.09
C CYS A 746 3.66 12.96 -28.72
N GLY A 747 3.60 12.89 -30.06
CA GLY A 747 2.65 12.03 -30.73
C GLY A 747 1.20 12.41 -30.48
N GLU A 748 0.37 11.39 -30.28
CA GLU A 748 -0.99 11.52 -29.80
C GLU A 748 -1.11 11.04 -28.35
N ILE A 749 -1.27 11.98 -27.41
CA ILE A 749 -1.62 11.64 -26.02
C ILE A 749 -3.13 11.73 -25.86
N ILE A 750 -3.76 10.67 -25.37
CA ILE A 750 -5.20 10.59 -25.11
C ILE A 750 -5.43 10.19 -23.66
N ILE A 751 -6.01 11.08 -22.87
CA ILE A 751 -6.41 10.81 -21.48
C ILE A 751 -7.94 10.80 -21.43
N ASN A 752 -8.50 9.63 -21.12
CA ASN A 752 -9.94 9.39 -21.02
C ASN A 752 -10.43 9.30 -19.57
N GLY A 753 -9.55 8.97 -18.63
CA GLY A 753 -9.87 8.77 -17.21
C GLY A 753 -8.64 8.33 -16.41
N GLY A 754 -8.86 8.01 -15.14
CA GLY A 754 -7.80 7.62 -14.19
C GLY A 754 -7.42 8.74 -13.23
N ILE A 755 -6.62 8.38 -12.24
CA ILE A 755 -5.93 9.31 -11.35
C ILE A 755 -4.48 9.36 -11.82
N ILE A 756 -4.02 10.55 -12.21
CA ILE A 756 -2.67 10.79 -12.71
C ILE A 756 -2.01 11.77 -11.75
N ILE A 757 -0.94 11.34 -11.12
CA ILE A 757 -0.15 12.09 -10.16
C ILE A 757 1.18 12.38 -10.84
N ILE A 758 1.48 13.66 -11.00
CA ILE A 758 2.80 14.10 -11.42
C ILE A 758 3.69 14.04 -10.19
N SER A 759 4.75 13.24 -10.26
CA SER A 759 5.70 13.04 -9.17
C SER A 759 6.27 14.37 -8.69
N SER A 760 6.41 14.53 -7.37
CA SER A 760 7.08 15.70 -6.79
C SER A 760 8.58 15.76 -7.10
N LYS A 761 9.15 14.69 -7.68
CA LYS A 761 10.51 14.72 -8.23
C LYS A 761 10.55 15.39 -9.60
N HIS A 762 9.42 15.64 -10.25
CA HIS A 762 9.43 16.28 -11.57
C HIS A 762 9.86 17.75 -11.49
N MET A 763 10.92 18.11 -12.21
CA MET A 763 11.56 19.43 -12.11
C MET A 763 11.29 20.34 -13.32
N ASN A 764 10.71 19.83 -14.40
CA ASN A 764 10.42 20.62 -15.61
C ASN A 764 9.01 21.26 -15.58
N GLU A 765 8.81 22.29 -16.40
CA GLU A 765 7.53 22.98 -16.59
C GLU A 765 6.55 22.16 -17.43
N THR A 766 7.03 21.25 -18.29
CA THR A 766 6.15 20.43 -19.15
C THR A 766 5.81 19.11 -18.50
N LEU A 767 4.60 19.05 -17.92
CA LEU A 767 4.08 17.88 -17.24
C LEU A 767 3.56 16.85 -18.25
N ILE A 768 2.75 17.29 -19.22
CA ILE A 768 2.14 16.42 -20.23
C ILE A 768 2.39 16.98 -21.63
N GLY A 769 2.95 16.14 -22.49
CA GLY A 769 3.18 16.43 -23.90
C GLY A 769 4.64 16.69 -24.23
N SER A 770 4.95 17.80 -24.92
CA SER A 770 6.30 18.09 -25.44
C SER A 770 6.77 19.49 -25.02
N PRO A 771 7.96 19.63 -24.42
CA PRO A 771 8.44 20.90 -23.89
C PRO A 771 8.71 21.96 -24.97
N ASP A 772 9.21 21.56 -26.15
CA ASP A 772 9.58 22.51 -27.21
C ASP A 772 8.56 22.62 -28.35
N TYR A 773 7.58 21.71 -28.44
CA TYR A 773 6.58 21.68 -29.51
C TYR A 773 5.20 22.14 -29.00
N TYR A 774 5.02 23.45 -28.89
CA TYR A 774 3.76 24.05 -28.44
C TYR A 774 2.66 24.12 -29.52
N GLU A 775 3.00 23.87 -30.80
CA GLU A 775 2.03 23.88 -31.90
C GLU A 775 1.38 22.50 -32.09
N GLU A 776 0.05 22.48 -32.10
CA GLU A 776 -0.71 21.26 -32.42
C GLU A 776 -0.53 20.85 -33.88
N ARG A 777 -0.18 19.56 -34.07
CA ARG A 777 0.03 18.90 -35.37
C ARG A 777 -0.49 17.46 -35.30
N GLU A 778 -0.43 16.74 -36.42
CA GLU A 778 -0.91 15.34 -36.48
C GLU A 778 -0.09 14.41 -35.59
N ASP A 779 1.21 14.70 -35.48
CA ASP A 779 2.25 14.03 -34.69
C ASP A 779 2.50 14.71 -33.34
N ASN A 780 1.75 15.74 -32.97
CA ASN A 780 1.93 16.46 -31.71
C ASN A 780 0.59 17.02 -31.21
N LYS A 781 -0.11 16.25 -30.38
CA LYS A 781 -1.44 16.63 -29.87
C LYS A 781 -1.72 15.97 -28.53
N VAL A 782 -2.33 16.75 -27.64
CA VAL A 782 -2.83 16.29 -26.35
C VAL A 782 -4.35 16.35 -26.34
N VAL A 783 -4.98 15.19 -26.14
CA VAL A 783 -6.42 15.00 -26.10
C VAL A 783 -6.85 14.59 -24.70
N ILE A 784 -7.51 15.48 -23.95
CA ILE A 784 -8.00 15.20 -22.60
C ILE A 784 -9.53 15.22 -22.61
N ASN A 785 -10.11 14.05 -22.32
CA ASN A 785 -11.56 13.83 -22.24
C ASN A 785 -12.05 13.71 -20.79
N GLY A 786 -11.16 13.30 -19.89
CA GLY A 786 -11.40 13.12 -18.46
C GLY A 786 -10.09 12.80 -17.74
N GLY A 787 -10.19 12.34 -16.50
CA GLY A 787 -9.07 12.08 -15.61
C GLY A 787 -8.95 13.14 -14.53
N ASN A 788 -8.56 12.70 -13.34
CA ASN A 788 -8.09 13.56 -12.25
C ASN A 788 -6.57 13.62 -12.32
N ILE A 789 -6.04 14.77 -12.73
CA ILE A 789 -4.61 14.99 -12.96
C ILE A 789 -4.13 15.95 -11.90
N ILE A 790 -3.11 15.59 -11.15
CA ILE A 790 -2.67 16.31 -9.96
C ILE A 790 -1.18 16.61 -10.10
N SER A 791 -0.82 17.88 -9.87
CA SER A 791 0.56 18.33 -9.81
C SER A 791 0.74 19.31 -8.68
N ASP A 792 1.76 19.07 -7.84
CA ASP A 792 2.09 19.95 -6.71
C ASP A 792 3.26 20.89 -7.02
N ASN A 793 4.09 20.52 -8.00
CA ASN A 793 5.29 21.27 -8.35
C ASN A 793 5.03 22.40 -9.37
N TYR A 794 4.10 22.19 -10.29
CA TYR A 794 3.86 23.12 -11.40
C TYR A 794 2.37 23.18 -11.79
N PRO A 795 1.80 24.37 -12.10
CA PRO A 795 0.39 24.49 -12.47
C PRO A 795 0.05 23.75 -13.77
N LEU A 796 -0.98 22.90 -13.75
CA LEU A 796 -1.44 22.17 -14.94
C LEU A 796 -1.91 23.08 -16.07
N SER A 797 -2.33 24.31 -15.76
CA SER A 797 -2.76 25.28 -16.77
C SER A 797 -1.64 25.71 -17.70
N GLU A 798 -0.39 25.60 -17.23
CA GLU A 798 0.82 25.97 -17.96
C GLU A 798 1.64 24.72 -18.35
N GLY A 799 1.48 23.62 -17.62
CA GLY A 799 2.28 22.41 -17.81
C GLY A 799 1.77 21.39 -18.84
N VAL A 800 0.83 21.75 -19.72
CA VAL A 800 0.35 20.87 -20.79
C VAL A 800 0.60 21.50 -22.16
N SER A 801 1.41 20.84 -22.99
CA SER A 801 1.88 21.36 -24.28
C SER A 801 1.93 20.27 -25.34
N PRO A 802 1.30 20.43 -26.52
CA PRO A 802 0.51 21.57 -26.96
C PRO A 802 -0.80 21.70 -26.18
N ALA A 803 -1.43 22.87 -26.27
CA ALA A 803 -2.65 23.19 -25.53
C ALA A 803 -3.73 22.10 -25.72
N PRO A 804 -4.29 21.55 -24.63
CA PRO A 804 -5.12 20.36 -24.70
C PRO A 804 -6.49 20.64 -25.31
N LYS A 805 -7.01 19.63 -26.03
CA LYS A 805 -8.37 19.62 -26.57
C LYS A 805 -9.11 18.36 -26.15
N ASN A 806 -10.44 18.36 -26.21
CA ASN A 806 -11.20 17.12 -26.11
C ASN A 806 -11.28 16.40 -27.47
N LYS A 807 -11.84 15.20 -27.49
CA LYS A 807 -12.05 14.37 -28.70
C LYS A 807 -12.86 15.03 -29.83
N ASN A 808 -13.62 16.09 -29.52
CA ASN A 808 -14.37 16.87 -30.51
C ASN A 808 -13.55 18.05 -31.06
N GLY A 809 -12.30 18.23 -30.63
CA GLY A 809 -11.42 19.33 -31.01
C GLY A 809 -11.72 20.66 -30.29
N GLN A 810 -12.50 20.63 -29.20
CA GLN A 810 -12.77 21.82 -28.38
C GLN A 810 -11.63 22.01 -27.38
N ALA A 811 -11.16 23.25 -27.18
CA ALA A 811 -10.20 23.56 -26.13
C ALA A 811 -10.76 23.19 -24.75
N VAL A 812 -9.89 22.68 -23.88
CA VAL A 812 -10.21 22.36 -22.49
C VAL A 812 -9.29 23.10 -21.54
N PHE A 813 -9.78 23.43 -20.35
CA PHE A 813 -9.12 24.27 -19.36
C PHE A 813 -9.13 23.58 -18.00
N VAL A 814 -8.13 23.84 -17.17
CA VAL A 814 -8.03 23.26 -15.83
C VAL A 814 -9.13 23.82 -14.92
N HIS A 815 -9.77 22.93 -14.17
CA HIS A 815 -10.64 23.25 -13.05
C HIS A 815 -10.25 22.39 -11.86
N GLU A 816 -10.02 23.06 -10.73
CA GLU A 816 -9.76 22.43 -9.44
C GLU A 816 -11.02 22.48 -8.58
N PHE A 817 -11.40 21.34 -8.04
CA PHE A 817 -12.47 21.21 -7.06
C PHE A 817 -11.93 20.56 -5.79
N ILE A 818 -12.27 21.17 -4.67
CA ILE A 818 -12.17 20.55 -3.35
C ILE A 818 -13.58 20.10 -3.00
N ILE A 819 -13.80 18.79 -3.00
CA ILE A 819 -15.11 18.21 -2.68
C ILE A 819 -15.30 18.07 -1.18
N ASP A 820 -16.55 17.80 -0.78
CA ASP A 820 -16.85 17.38 0.58
C ASP A 820 -15.97 16.22 0.96
N GLU A 821 -15.59 16.26 2.21
CA GLU A 821 -14.75 15.27 2.78
C GLU A 821 -15.36 13.90 2.57
N GLU A 822 -16.61 13.67 2.94
CA GLU A 822 -17.39 12.45 2.76
C GLU A 822 -17.52 11.95 1.30
N ALA A 823 -16.89 12.59 0.32
CA ALA A 823 -16.74 12.13 -1.06
C ALA A 823 -15.28 11.94 -1.60
N ALA A 824 -14.21 11.93 -0.77
CA ALA A 824 -12.87 11.43 -1.22
C ALA A 824 -12.94 10.11 -1.90
N ASP A 825 -12.04 9.98 -2.87
CA ASP A 825 -11.73 8.76 -3.59
C ASP A 825 -12.98 8.15 -4.29
N GLU A 826 -14.13 8.81 -4.16
CA GLU A 826 -15.40 8.52 -4.81
C GLU A 826 -15.47 9.15 -6.19
N ILE A 827 -16.49 8.69 -6.91
CA ILE A 827 -16.83 9.24 -8.21
C ILE A 827 -17.62 10.54 -8.03
N VAL A 828 -17.05 11.62 -8.54
CA VAL A 828 -17.66 12.94 -8.63
C VAL A 828 -18.29 13.12 -10.01
N ILE A 829 -19.58 13.43 -10.03
CA ILE A 829 -20.34 13.73 -11.25
C ILE A 829 -20.30 15.24 -11.48
N ILE A 830 -19.47 15.66 -12.43
CA ILE A 830 -19.29 17.05 -12.85
C ILE A 830 -20.31 17.36 -13.95
N THR A 831 -21.25 18.26 -13.69
CA THR A 831 -22.28 18.71 -14.64
C THR A 831 -21.94 20.10 -15.17
N LEU A 832 -21.83 20.20 -16.50
CA LEU A 832 -21.43 21.40 -17.24
C LEU A 832 -22.62 22.32 -17.52
N PRO A 833 -22.37 23.61 -17.86
CA PRO A 833 -23.43 24.59 -18.10
C PRO A 833 -24.37 24.24 -19.27
N ASP A 834 -23.92 23.39 -20.20
CA ASP A 834 -24.75 22.90 -21.31
C ASP A 834 -25.65 21.71 -20.92
N GLY A 835 -25.58 21.26 -19.67
CA GLY A 835 -26.32 20.14 -19.10
C GLY A 835 -25.69 18.77 -19.38
N SER A 836 -24.53 18.72 -20.05
CA SER A 836 -23.75 17.48 -20.15
C SER A 836 -23.02 17.20 -18.83
N SER A 837 -22.70 15.93 -18.57
CA SER A 837 -22.02 15.54 -17.34
C SER A 837 -20.90 14.55 -17.63
N ARG A 838 -19.87 14.54 -16.78
CA ARG A 838 -18.83 13.52 -16.75
C ARG A 838 -18.52 13.06 -15.33
N LYS A 839 -17.80 11.96 -15.22
CA LYS A 839 -17.44 11.31 -13.96
C LYS A 839 -15.93 11.33 -13.80
N GLU A 840 -15.44 11.76 -12.66
CA GLU A 840 -14.04 11.70 -12.28
C GLU A 840 -13.91 11.05 -10.91
N ARG A 841 -12.87 10.25 -10.69
CA ARG A 841 -12.57 9.74 -9.35
C ARG A 841 -11.72 10.77 -8.61
N ALA A 842 -12.15 11.17 -7.42
CA ALA A 842 -11.36 12.04 -6.57
C ALA A 842 -10.08 11.34 -6.08
N TYR A 843 -9.10 12.15 -5.68
CA TYR A 843 -7.89 11.69 -5.01
C TYR A 843 -7.75 12.49 -3.72
N GLY A 844 -8.02 11.83 -2.60
CA GLY A 844 -8.43 12.57 -1.43
C GLY A 844 -9.57 13.54 -1.80
N VAL A 845 -9.45 14.82 -1.48
CA VAL A 845 -10.51 15.85 -1.78
C VAL A 845 -10.34 16.46 -3.14
N ARG A 846 -9.22 16.18 -3.79
CA ARG A 846 -8.79 16.93 -4.95
C ARG A 846 -9.37 16.26 -6.18
N VAL A 847 -10.07 17.07 -6.95
CA VAL A 847 -10.41 16.77 -8.34
C VAL A 847 -9.87 17.91 -9.16
N GLU A 848 -8.75 17.70 -9.83
CA GLU A 848 -8.16 18.66 -10.75
C GLU A 848 -8.23 18.08 -12.16
N THR A 849 -8.96 18.74 -13.05
CA THR A 849 -9.37 18.11 -14.31
C THR A 849 -9.63 19.13 -15.43
N PHE A 850 -9.54 18.69 -16.68
CA PHE A 850 -9.65 19.59 -17.85
C PHE A 850 -11.05 19.59 -18.46
N LEU A 851 -11.76 20.72 -18.45
CA LEU A 851 -13.14 20.86 -18.91
C LEU A 851 -13.27 21.74 -20.15
N PRO A 852 -14.23 21.50 -21.07
CA PRO A 852 -14.50 22.36 -22.22
C PRO A 852 -15.29 23.62 -21.83
N VAL A 853 -14.96 24.19 -20.67
CA VAL A 853 -15.58 25.38 -20.07
C VAL A 853 -14.44 26.34 -19.78
N ALA A 854 -14.58 27.61 -20.15
CA ALA A 854 -13.54 28.59 -19.86
C ALA A 854 -13.41 28.79 -18.35
N SER A 855 -12.19 28.97 -17.85
CA SER A 855 -11.91 29.03 -16.40
C SER A 855 -12.73 30.12 -15.68
N GLU A 856 -13.07 31.23 -16.35
CA GLU A 856 -13.94 32.27 -15.78
C GLU A 856 -15.40 31.85 -15.52
N ALA A 857 -15.85 30.72 -16.07
CA ALA A 857 -17.19 30.16 -15.88
C ALA A 857 -17.18 28.97 -14.90
N HIS A 858 -16.17 28.88 -14.01
CA HIS A 858 -16.05 27.85 -13.00
C HIS A 858 -17.32 27.70 -12.14
N ASP A 859 -17.90 28.81 -11.70
CA ASP A 859 -19.10 28.84 -10.84
C ASP A 859 -20.38 28.30 -11.50
N ASP A 860 -20.40 28.15 -12.84
CA ASP A 860 -21.54 27.59 -13.57
C ASP A 860 -21.50 26.04 -13.63
N ILE A 861 -20.42 25.42 -13.13
CA ILE A 861 -20.26 23.97 -13.04
C ILE A 861 -20.87 23.49 -11.72
N SER A 862 -21.63 22.40 -11.77
CA SER A 862 -22.22 21.80 -10.57
C SER A 862 -21.65 20.40 -10.33
N LEU A 863 -21.40 20.10 -9.06
CA LEU A 863 -20.95 18.79 -8.61
C LEU A 863 -22.14 18.03 -8.01
N SER A 864 -22.17 16.74 -8.27
CA SER A 864 -23.11 15.78 -7.70
C SER A 864 -22.40 14.44 -7.54
N TYR A 865 -23.04 13.49 -6.86
CA TYR A 865 -22.40 12.23 -6.47
C TYR A 865 -23.30 11.03 -6.79
N GLU A 866 -22.72 9.84 -6.86
CA GLU A 866 -23.50 8.61 -7.06
C GLU A 866 -24.37 8.29 -5.85
N SER A 867 -25.44 7.52 -6.06
CA SER A 867 -26.27 7.04 -4.94
C SER A 867 -25.45 6.14 -4.02
N ALA A 868 -25.71 6.18 -2.72
CA ALA A 868 -25.10 5.25 -1.77
C ALA A 868 -25.45 3.79 -2.11
N ASP A 869 -24.64 2.85 -1.63
CA ASP A 869 -24.88 1.42 -1.77
C ASP A 869 -25.91 0.92 -0.73
N TYR A 870 -27.10 0.59 -1.21
CA TYR A 870 -28.20 0.07 -0.39
C TYR A 870 -28.31 -1.48 -0.38
N GLU A 871 -27.36 -2.23 -0.93
CA GLU A 871 -27.48 -3.70 -1.01
C GLU A 871 -27.62 -4.35 0.37
N ALA A 872 -26.86 -3.91 1.38
CA ALA A 872 -27.01 -4.40 2.76
C ALA A 872 -28.43 -4.17 3.33
N VAL A 873 -29.00 -2.98 3.08
CA VAL A 873 -30.38 -2.66 3.48
C VAL A 873 -31.38 -3.56 2.75
N LYS A 874 -31.19 -3.76 1.43
CA LYS A 874 -32.05 -4.64 0.62
C LYS A 874 -31.99 -6.09 1.08
N GLU A 875 -30.81 -6.60 1.45
CA GLU A 875 -30.64 -7.95 2.01
C GLU A 875 -31.29 -8.09 3.39
N ALA A 876 -31.12 -7.10 4.27
CA ALA A 876 -31.78 -7.09 5.58
C ALA A 876 -33.32 -7.06 5.43
N LEU A 877 -33.87 -6.30 4.48
CA LEU A 877 -35.31 -6.28 4.19
C LEU A 877 -35.85 -7.65 3.77
N LYS A 878 -35.06 -8.49 3.10
CA LYS A 878 -35.48 -9.87 2.74
C LYS A 878 -35.61 -10.78 3.97
N LYS A 879 -34.96 -10.46 5.09
CA LYS A 879 -34.99 -11.24 6.35
C LYS A 879 -36.21 -10.89 7.23
N VAL A 880 -36.95 -9.83 6.89
CA VAL A 880 -38.16 -9.42 7.61
C VAL A 880 -39.20 -10.54 7.55
N PRO A 881 -39.71 -11.05 8.70
CA PRO A 881 -40.72 -12.11 8.69
C PRO A 881 -42.01 -11.68 7.99
N GLU A 882 -42.52 -12.52 7.07
CA GLU A 882 -43.80 -12.28 6.41
C GLU A 882 -44.99 -12.27 7.38
N ASP A 883 -44.87 -13.02 8.49
CA ASP A 883 -45.87 -13.10 9.55
C ASP A 883 -45.31 -12.56 10.87
N THR A 884 -45.74 -11.35 11.22
CA THR A 884 -45.36 -10.68 12.47
C THR A 884 -46.32 -10.99 13.62
N SER A 885 -47.42 -11.72 13.39
CA SER A 885 -48.48 -11.95 14.39
C SER A 885 -48.07 -12.83 15.57
N ILE A 886 -46.95 -13.55 15.45
CA ILE A 886 -46.38 -14.41 16.48
C ILE A 886 -45.40 -13.67 17.40
N TYR A 887 -45.16 -12.38 17.17
CA TYR A 887 -44.22 -11.54 17.91
C TYR A 887 -44.92 -10.46 18.75
N THR A 888 -44.25 -9.96 19.79
CA THR A 888 -44.78 -8.93 20.70
C THR A 888 -45.01 -7.61 19.95
N GLU A 889 -46.03 -6.86 20.37
CA GLU A 889 -46.38 -5.58 19.73
C GLU A 889 -45.22 -4.58 19.83
N GLU A 890 -44.47 -4.59 20.93
CA GLU A 890 -43.30 -3.74 21.13
C GLU A 890 -42.16 -4.05 20.15
N SER A 891 -41.83 -5.33 19.95
CA SER A 891 -40.72 -5.72 19.05
C SER A 891 -41.07 -5.53 17.57
N VAL A 892 -42.32 -5.78 17.18
CA VAL A 892 -42.80 -5.50 15.81
C VAL A 892 -42.80 -4.00 15.53
N LYS A 893 -43.20 -3.16 16.50
CA LYS A 893 -43.18 -1.71 16.33
C LYS A 893 -41.76 -1.17 16.16
N ALA A 894 -40.77 -1.74 16.85
CA ALA A 894 -39.37 -1.39 16.66
C ALA A 894 -38.89 -1.74 15.25
N LEU A 895 -39.30 -2.91 14.72
CA LEU A 895 -39.03 -3.31 13.34
C LEU A 895 -39.68 -2.38 12.31
N GLU A 896 -40.96 -2.02 12.51
CA GLU A 896 -41.66 -1.08 11.62
C GLU A 896 -41.02 0.31 11.63
N GLN A 897 -40.52 0.76 12.78
CA GLN A 897 -39.78 2.02 12.89
C GLN A 897 -38.45 1.96 12.14
N ALA A 898 -37.69 0.87 12.26
CA ALA A 898 -36.46 0.68 11.51
C ALA A 898 -36.71 0.72 9.99
N ILE A 899 -37.78 0.09 9.51
CA ILE A 899 -38.17 0.13 8.09
C ILE A 899 -38.60 1.54 7.65
N GLN A 900 -39.36 2.27 8.47
CA GLN A 900 -39.83 3.63 8.15
C GLN A 900 -38.70 4.66 8.13
N ASN A 901 -37.62 4.43 8.86
CA ASN A 901 -36.47 5.33 8.92
C ASN A 901 -35.50 5.16 7.74
N ILE A 902 -35.74 4.21 6.83
CA ILE A 902 -34.91 4.03 5.64
C ILE A 902 -35.12 5.22 4.69
N ASP A 903 -34.08 6.05 4.57
CA ASP A 903 -33.97 7.15 3.62
C ASP A 903 -33.31 6.62 2.34
N TRP A 904 -34.02 6.64 1.21
CA TRP A 904 -33.56 6.06 -0.08
C TRP A 904 -32.92 7.09 -1.02
N ASP A 905 -32.84 8.34 -0.60
CA ASP A 905 -32.37 9.45 -1.44
C ASP A 905 -30.94 9.89 -1.09
N LEU A 906 -30.16 9.06 -0.38
CA LEU A 906 -28.77 9.37 -0.01
C LEU A 906 -27.79 9.05 -1.15
N ASP A 907 -26.81 9.93 -1.31
CA ASP A 907 -25.62 9.71 -2.14
C ASP A 907 -24.46 9.14 -1.32
N VAL A 908 -23.32 8.84 -1.97
CA VAL A 908 -22.14 8.21 -1.34
C VAL A 908 -21.69 8.88 -0.03
N ARG A 909 -21.86 10.20 0.11
CA ARG A 909 -21.55 10.93 1.35
C ARG A 909 -22.40 10.48 2.54
N GLY A 910 -23.55 9.88 2.25
CA GLY A 910 -24.47 9.31 3.23
C GLY A 910 -24.24 7.83 3.51
N GLN A 911 -23.18 7.17 3.01
CA GLN A 911 -23.05 5.72 3.18
C GLN A 911 -23.08 5.30 4.65
N ALA A 912 -22.32 5.96 5.53
CA ALA A 912 -22.30 5.60 6.95
C ALA A 912 -23.72 5.55 7.56
N ARG A 913 -24.63 6.43 7.09
CA ARG A 913 -26.05 6.40 7.46
C ARG A 913 -26.78 5.20 6.84
N VAL A 914 -26.50 4.84 5.59
CA VAL A 914 -27.04 3.63 4.94
C VAL A 914 -26.62 2.36 5.66
N ASP A 915 -25.35 2.25 6.06
CA ASP A 915 -24.84 1.11 6.82
C ASP A 915 -25.44 1.04 8.24
N GLU A 916 -25.66 2.20 8.88
CA GLU A 916 -26.41 2.28 10.14
C GLU A 916 -27.87 1.84 9.97
N MET A 917 -28.54 2.25 8.89
CA MET A 917 -29.91 1.80 8.58
C MET A 917 -29.98 0.27 8.40
N ALA A 918 -28.99 -0.33 7.73
CA ALA A 918 -28.87 -1.78 7.62
C ALA A 918 -28.70 -2.45 8.99
N ARG A 919 -27.74 -1.98 9.81
CA ARG A 919 -27.51 -2.50 11.18
C ARG A 919 -28.74 -2.36 12.08
N ALA A 920 -29.42 -1.22 12.03
CA ALA A 920 -30.63 -0.97 12.80
C ALA A 920 -31.77 -1.93 12.40
N LEU A 921 -31.93 -2.18 11.09
CA LEU A 921 -32.91 -3.12 10.57
C LEU A 921 -32.58 -4.56 10.99
N GLU A 922 -31.32 -5.00 10.88
CA GLU A 922 -30.90 -6.34 11.33
C GLU A 922 -31.08 -6.52 12.84
N ALA A 923 -30.72 -5.52 13.64
CA ALA A 923 -30.92 -5.54 15.08
C ALA A 923 -32.41 -5.63 15.44
N ALA A 924 -33.28 -4.91 14.74
CA ALA A 924 -34.72 -4.98 14.96
C ALA A 924 -35.30 -6.35 14.60
N ILE A 925 -34.79 -6.98 13.53
CA ILE A 925 -35.16 -8.36 13.15
C ILE A 925 -34.68 -9.36 14.21
N ALA A 926 -33.44 -9.24 14.69
CA ALA A 926 -32.87 -10.13 15.70
C ALA A 926 -33.58 -10.03 17.06
N ASN A 927 -34.06 -8.83 17.41
CA ASN A 927 -34.77 -8.54 18.66
C ASN A 927 -36.28 -8.78 18.59
N LEU A 928 -36.78 -9.45 17.55
CA LEU A 928 -38.17 -9.87 17.49
C LEU A 928 -38.47 -10.92 18.58
N GLU A 929 -39.32 -10.54 19.54
CA GLU A 929 -39.69 -11.39 20.68
C GLU A 929 -40.99 -12.13 20.41
N LYS A 930 -41.04 -13.45 20.60
CA LYS A 930 -42.27 -14.23 20.39
C LYS A 930 -43.29 -14.02 21.52
N ILE A 931 -44.58 -13.99 21.18
CA ILE A 931 -45.66 -13.94 22.17
C ILE A 931 -45.65 -15.23 22.99
N ASP A 932 -45.32 -15.14 24.28
CA ASP A 932 -45.32 -16.29 25.17
C ASP A 932 -46.77 -16.65 25.57
N HIS A 933 -47.21 -17.87 25.23
CA HIS A 933 -48.53 -18.40 25.58
C HIS A 933 -48.48 -19.37 26.77
N SER A 934 -47.40 -19.38 27.57
CA SER A 934 -47.30 -20.22 28.76
C SER A 934 -47.93 -19.57 30.01
N GLY A 935 -49.24 -19.76 30.17
CA GLY A 935 -49.94 -19.39 31.40
C GLY A 935 -49.67 -20.33 32.59
N SER A 936 -49.31 -19.73 33.74
CA SER A 936 -49.59 -20.15 35.13
C SER A 936 -48.76 -21.28 35.78
N THR A 937 -47.96 -20.98 36.82
CA THR A 937 -48.34 -21.06 38.27
C THR A 937 -47.20 -20.61 39.21
N GLY A 938 -47.50 -19.72 40.19
CA GLY A 938 -47.03 -19.86 41.58
C GLY A 938 -45.89 -18.96 42.11
N ASP A 939 -46.27 -17.95 42.90
CA ASP A 939 -45.51 -17.15 43.89
C ASP A 939 -44.10 -17.60 44.33
N ASN A 940 -43.11 -16.70 44.17
CA ASN A 940 -42.31 -16.06 45.23
C ASN A 940 -40.95 -15.57 44.70
N GLY A 941 -40.68 -14.26 44.75
CA GLY A 941 -39.30 -13.76 44.63
C GLY A 941 -39.17 -12.35 44.11
N ALA A 942 -39.39 -11.36 44.98
CA ALA A 942 -38.78 -10.05 44.81
C ALA A 942 -37.26 -10.18 45.03
N LEU A 943 -36.42 -10.04 43.98
CA LEU A 943 -35.08 -9.44 44.03
C LEU A 943 -34.41 -9.39 42.63
N LEU A 944 -33.80 -8.24 42.30
CA LEU A 944 -33.00 -7.90 41.12
C LEU A 944 -33.80 -7.85 39.80
N ILE A 945 -33.90 -6.73 39.07
CA ILE A 945 -32.82 -5.86 38.59
C ILE A 945 -33.28 -4.39 38.62
N LEU A 946 -32.61 -3.59 39.44
CA LEU A 946 -32.43 -2.16 39.23
C LEU A 946 -31.16 -2.01 38.38
N ILE A 947 -31.12 -0.97 37.54
CA ILE A 947 -30.03 -0.50 36.65
C ILE A 947 -30.15 -1.02 35.20
N LEU A 948 -30.88 -0.26 34.37
CA LEU A 948 -30.52 0.14 32.99
C LEU A 948 -31.71 0.89 32.34
N LEU A 949 -32.21 1.92 33.04
CA LEU A 949 -33.20 2.87 32.52
C LEU A 949 -32.73 4.28 32.89
N SER A 950 -31.56 4.66 32.37
CA SER A 950 -31.07 6.05 32.34
C SER A 950 -29.86 6.18 31.41
N ALA A 951 -30.03 5.95 30.12
CA ALA A 951 -29.13 6.46 29.07
C ALA A 951 -29.73 6.15 27.69
N LEU A 952 -30.85 6.77 27.34
CA LEU A 952 -31.33 6.93 25.96
C LEU A 952 -32.48 7.94 26.02
N GLY A 953 -32.10 9.21 26.11
CA GLY A 953 -33.04 10.32 26.32
C GLY A 953 -32.33 11.66 26.41
N GLY A 954 -31.77 12.10 25.29
CA GLY A 954 -31.20 13.43 25.06
C GLY A 954 -30.21 13.36 23.90
N ALA A 955 -30.44 13.89 22.70
CA ALA A 955 -31.45 14.84 22.27
C ALA A 955 -31.85 14.60 20.79
N ILE A 956 -33.16 14.46 20.54
CA ILE A 956 -33.78 14.89 19.29
C ILE A 956 -34.69 16.07 19.67
N VAL A 957 -34.36 17.27 19.20
CA VAL A 957 -35.36 18.32 18.95
C VAL A 957 -34.96 19.07 17.69
N ILE A 958 -35.55 18.70 16.55
CA ILE A 958 -35.83 19.65 15.47
C ILE A 958 -37.33 19.95 15.49
N ALA A 959 -37.64 21.23 15.34
CA ALA A 959 -38.93 21.86 15.47
C ALA A 959 -40.00 21.36 14.47
N ALA A 960 -41.27 21.31 14.91
CA ALA A 960 -42.40 21.90 14.20
C ALA A 960 -43.73 21.77 14.99
N ALA A 961 -44.40 22.91 15.24
CA ALA A 961 -45.78 23.18 14.78
C ALA A 961 -46.61 24.10 15.73
N SER A 962 -46.80 25.34 15.27
CA SER A 962 -48.11 26.00 15.08
C SER A 962 -49.14 26.16 16.23
N ILE A 963 -49.49 27.44 16.46
CA ILE A 963 -50.84 27.98 16.72
C ILE A 963 -51.42 27.87 18.16
N LYS A 964 -51.42 28.99 18.93
CA LYS A 964 -52.58 29.89 19.16
C LYS A 964 -52.34 31.01 20.20
N ARG A 965 -52.52 32.25 19.73
CA ARG A 965 -53.01 33.49 20.40
C ARG A 965 -53.35 33.45 21.91
N LYS A 966 -52.87 34.45 22.66
CA LYS A 966 -53.63 35.69 23.03
C LYS A 966 -52.84 36.60 23.98
N ASN A 967 -52.80 37.89 23.61
CA ASN A 967 -52.91 39.14 24.41
C ASN A 967 -52.14 39.21 25.75
N SER A 968 -51.40 40.28 26.06
CA SER A 968 -51.88 41.66 26.07
C SER A 968 -50.80 42.68 26.45
N ILE A 969 -50.94 43.87 25.84
CA ILE A 969 -50.33 45.19 26.12
C ILE A 969 -48.96 45.43 25.50
#